data_AF-A0A2Z4G7X0-F1
#
_entry.id   AF-A0A2Z4G7X0-F1
#
_cell.length_a   1.000
_cell.length_b   1.000
_cell.length_c   1.000
_cell.angle_alpha   90.00
_cell.angle_beta   90.00
_cell.angle_gamma   90.00
#
_symmetry.space_group_name_H-M   'P 1'
#
loop_
_entity.id
_entity.type
_entity.pdbx_description
1 polymer ?
#
loop_
_entity_poly.entity_id
_entity_poly.type
_entity_poly.pdbx_seq_one_letter_code
_entity_poly.pdbx_strand_id
1 'polypeptide(L)'
;MTTKIIKVIVFLLAANIPTFSQVNIDLPINKSVFQRNSSNQAIIYIAGTYSNTLVTSIQARLLNPTNSAVISGFDWTIIKSNPSKGQFYGQLNNVPAGWYKLEVRTVNTGSVLSSTNVDRVGVGDVYLISGQSNAAGIDTVTVPINFNEKVLSLNNYQGCFATYPNFAQLSPINTGHKISVTGESPWAYSRLGNLIETNLGIPVAFFNGAASGTSIENWVTSSNGGATTHPFTGLQYCNSVGAPYNLLNKALKYYPNIYGVRALIWHQGESDNLKSTSQADYTNRLNSFITKTRTDFGSIIPWMVSRASYYLGNTSVNVINGQNAVINNSSQIFAGPMTDGFTSSDRVDNIHFNQSGIIKFADGLYNSITTGSFLTSSVPIAAKTLPEISMSITNGSVTLTAPGGYSGYKWVPGNNINATALGTSASFSSSSGTYRCYLTDANGNVTMTQAVNVNNILSQQSLSSTFVDSLYLSSYTPYSIQNGLGPVAFDQSAGATLSESDGSTMEINGKSFSKGLGTHSGSELIYKMKTGLHSRFKASIGIDDDSFSGAGVIFKVYGETTLLYTSPTLTHLSDALNIDVNIAGYKSIKLTVDNSGGTLAANQADWANARVIFDKPKNLSATNIFKKCIQLNWTAANDLNGIVSYQLFKDDTLEATIPAGTLNYTFDNLSINTSYKLSVKALDINGFSSAKIDTNISTVSASILYSNNNQVCIGDTIVPTVSPLGGIFKVVDKPAAVTFDLTSSSTGAVSFGSEGFVLMRYAWAGTACVDSFDFYVGGLVKPQPPTVTNAADSLINKGTTLTLNASSCLSDYTIEWFDQTVNPSIMVSPIDTSSYFAFCKNSSCYSDTSNVIKVKVIPDCPNSFNLVSSKDNLNYGSKSFYFNASQTIIAANKLTNPTGATFKAAKNIKLNPGFEVKAGAVFSATIGGCP
;
A
#
# COMPACT_ATOMS: atom_id res chain seq x y z
N MET A 1 18.30 -8.51 -54.92
CA MET A 1 19.09 -8.41 -53.67
C MET A 1 19.47 -6.96 -53.45
N THR A 2 18.93 -6.32 -52.41
CA THR A 2 19.57 -5.21 -51.66
C THR A 2 18.63 -4.81 -50.52
N THR A 3 18.95 -5.28 -49.32
CA THR A 3 18.22 -5.07 -48.06
C THR A 3 18.72 -3.77 -47.42
N LYS A 4 17.83 -2.80 -47.17
CA LYS A 4 18.12 -1.64 -46.32
C LYS A 4 17.82 -1.99 -44.86
N ILE A 5 18.85 -1.96 -44.02
CA ILE A 5 18.75 -2.09 -42.56
C ILE A 5 18.47 -0.70 -41.98
N ILE A 6 17.33 -0.53 -41.31
CA ILE A 6 17.04 0.63 -40.45
C ILE A 6 17.48 0.26 -39.03
N LYS A 7 18.52 0.94 -38.52
CA LYS A 7 18.89 0.90 -37.09
C LYS A 7 18.00 1.88 -36.33
N VAL A 8 17.06 1.37 -35.53
CA VAL A 8 16.35 2.15 -34.50
C VAL A 8 17.20 2.11 -33.23
N ILE A 9 17.73 3.25 -32.83
CA ILE A 9 18.38 3.44 -31.54
C ILE A 9 17.28 3.68 -30.50
N VAL A 10 17.05 2.69 -29.63
CA VAL A 10 16.14 2.80 -28.48
C VAL A 10 16.91 3.43 -27.33
N PHE A 11 16.59 4.68 -27.01
CA PHE A 11 17.02 5.33 -25.76
C PHE A 11 16.20 4.75 -24.61
N LEU A 12 16.82 3.95 -23.73
CA LEU A 12 16.24 3.56 -22.45
C LEU A 12 16.23 4.76 -21.49
N LEU A 13 15.09 5.45 -21.38
CA LEU A 13 14.78 6.26 -20.20
C LEU A 13 14.31 5.33 -19.08
N ALA A 14 15.19 5.06 -18.12
CA ALA A 14 14.82 4.47 -16.83
C ALA A 14 14.07 5.51 -15.99
N ALA A 15 12.78 5.67 -16.27
CA ALA A 15 11.88 6.35 -15.35
C ALA A 15 11.71 5.45 -14.11
N ASN A 16 12.21 5.92 -12.95
CA ASN A 16 11.85 5.36 -11.65
C ASN A 16 10.35 5.61 -11.42
N ILE A 17 9.51 4.68 -11.89
CA ILE A 17 8.10 4.65 -11.52
C ILE A 17 8.07 4.22 -10.05
N PRO A 18 7.53 5.02 -9.11
CA PRO A 18 7.34 4.56 -7.75
C PRO A 18 6.42 3.33 -7.79
N THR A 19 6.96 2.19 -7.38
CA THR A 19 6.17 0.97 -7.22
C THR A 19 5.21 1.21 -6.04
N PHE A 20 3.94 1.52 -6.36
CA PHE A 20 2.91 1.59 -5.34
C PHE A 20 2.85 0.24 -4.60
N SER A 21 2.82 0.28 -3.28
CA SER A 21 2.60 -0.91 -2.47
C SER A 21 1.22 -1.51 -2.79
N GLN A 22 1.18 -2.81 -3.05
CA GLN A 22 0.00 -3.51 -3.58
C GLN A 22 -0.64 -4.37 -2.49
N VAL A 23 -1.97 -4.28 -2.39
CA VAL A 23 -2.83 -5.30 -1.79
C VAL A 23 -3.40 -6.15 -2.92
N ASN A 24 -3.41 -7.47 -2.74
CA ASN A 24 -3.93 -8.44 -3.71
C ASN A 24 -4.90 -9.40 -3.02
N ILE A 25 -6.00 -9.74 -3.70
CA ILE A 25 -6.99 -10.72 -3.23
C ILE A 25 -6.71 -12.06 -3.92
N ASP A 26 -6.54 -13.11 -3.13
CA ASP A 26 -6.40 -14.50 -3.60
C ASP A 26 -7.76 -15.21 -3.60
N LEU A 27 -8.57 -14.96 -2.57
CA LEU A 27 -9.93 -15.46 -2.39
C LEU A 27 -10.84 -14.33 -1.91
N PRO A 28 -12.10 -14.23 -2.37
CA PRO A 28 -12.67 -15.02 -3.48
C PRO A 28 -12.04 -14.63 -4.83
N ILE A 29 -12.10 -15.52 -5.81
CA ILE A 29 -11.76 -15.15 -7.20
C ILE A 29 -12.97 -14.53 -7.89
N ASN A 30 -12.70 -13.82 -8.98
CA ASN A 30 -13.75 -13.26 -9.81
C ASN A 30 -14.74 -14.33 -10.29
N LYS A 31 -16.03 -14.04 -10.14
CA LYS A 31 -17.21 -14.87 -10.44
C LYS A 31 -17.41 -16.07 -9.51
N SER A 32 -16.85 -16.06 -8.31
CA SER A 32 -17.21 -17.02 -7.25
C SER A 32 -18.69 -16.89 -6.87
N VAL A 33 -19.37 -18.01 -6.62
CA VAL A 33 -20.74 -18.04 -6.09
C VAL A 33 -20.72 -18.86 -4.80
N PHE A 34 -21.08 -18.23 -3.68
CA PHE A 34 -21.20 -18.90 -2.39
C PHE A 34 -22.66 -19.27 -2.13
N GLN A 35 -22.89 -20.52 -1.74
CA GLN A 35 -24.21 -21.06 -1.45
C GLN A 35 -24.84 -20.29 -0.28
N ARG A 36 -26.00 -19.69 -0.55
CA ARG A 36 -26.84 -19.05 0.46
C ARG A 36 -27.54 -20.06 1.36
N ASN A 37 -27.74 -19.71 2.62
CA ASN A 37 -28.50 -20.45 3.61
C ASN A 37 -30.02 -20.22 3.48
N SER A 38 -30.82 -20.79 4.38
CA SER A 38 -32.28 -20.63 4.41
C SER A 38 -32.75 -19.20 4.75
N SER A 39 -31.88 -18.38 5.35
CA SER A 39 -32.10 -16.94 5.60
C SER A 39 -31.66 -16.07 4.42
N ASN A 40 -31.42 -16.66 3.24
CA ASN A 40 -31.00 -15.95 2.03
C ASN A 40 -29.65 -15.22 2.17
N GLN A 41 -28.71 -15.78 2.94
CA GLN A 41 -27.40 -15.18 3.24
C GLN A 41 -26.24 -16.18 3.15
N ALA A 42 -24.99 -15.72 2.98
CA ALA A 42 -23.80 -16.56 3.09
C ALA A 42 -22.62 -15.81 3.74
N ILE A 43 -21.58 -16.56 4.09
CA ILE A 43 -20.28 -16.00 4.46
C ILE A 43 -19.44 -15.87 3.18
N ILE A 44 -18.77 -14.72 3.00
CA ILE A 44 -17.73 -14.55 1.99
C ILE A 44 -16.37 -14.53 2.70
N TYR A 45 -15.57 -15.58 2.49
CA TYR A 45 -14.19 -15.63 2.97
C TYR A 45 -13.27 -14.83 2.07
N ILE A 46 -12.40 -14.03 2.67
CA ILE A 46 -11.48 -13.12 1.98
C ILE A 46 -10.06 -13.42 2.45
N ALA A 47 -9.18 -13.77 1.52
CA ALA A 47 -7.76 -13.97 1.79
C ALA A 47 -6.90 -13.31 0.73
N GLY A 48 -5.70 -12.88 1.10
CA GLY A 48 -4.82 -12.21 0.16
C GLY A 48 -3.48 -11.80 0.75
N THR A 49 -2.76 -10.97 0.00
CA THR A 49 -1.43 -10.49 0.36
C THR A 49 -1.35 -8.97 0.35
N TYR A 50 -0.41 -8.41 1.09
CA TYR A 50 -0.08 -6.98 1.06
C TYR A 50 1.42 -6.78 1.22
N SER A 51 1.96 -5.70 0.65
CA SER A 51 3.40 -5.39 0.72
C SER A 51 3.77 -4.21 1.64
N ASN A 52 2.80 -3.41 2.09
CA ASN A 52 3.10 -2.25 2.95
C ASN A 52 3.33 -2.71 4.39
N THR A 53 4.46 -2.35 5.00
CA THR A 53 4.76 -2.73 6.41
C THR A 53 4.02 -1.87 7.44
N LEU A 54 3.33 -0.81 7.01
CA LEU A 54 2.57 0.11 7.88
C LEU A 54 1.11 -0.27 8.06
N VAL A 55 0.66 -1.41 7.54
CA VAL A 55 -0.76 -1.79 7.60
C VAL A 55 -1.15 -2.13 9.03
N THR A 56 -2.12 -1.39 9.56
CA THR A 56 -2.74 -1.61 10.88
C THR A 56 -4.08 -2.34 10.80
N SER A 57 -4.75 -2.29 9.64
CA SER A 57 -5.95 -3.09 9.39
C SER A 57 -6.18 -3.33 7.90
N ILE A 58 -6.85 -4.44 7.59
CA ILE A 58 -7.47 -4.73 6.30
C ILE A 58 -8.97 -4.53 6.45
N GLN A 59 -9.54 -3.77 5.53
CA GLN A 59 -10.97 -3.53 5.48
C GLN A 59 -11.55 -4.04 4.18
N ALA A 60 -12.79 -4.52 4.21
CA ALA A 60 -13.54 -4.91 3.03
C ALA A 60 -14.92 -4.26 3.02
N ARG A 61 -15.47 -4.08 1.82
CA ARG A 61 -16.85 -3.63 1.61
C ARG A 61 -17.45 -4.27 0.37
N LEU A 62 -18.78 -4.28 0.28
CA LEU A 62 -19.51 -4.73 -0.89
C LEU A 62 -20.20 -3.54 -1.57
N LEU A 63 -20.08 -3.51 -2.89
CA LEU A 63 -20.73 -2.55 -3.76
C LEU A 63 -21.65 -3.27 -4.76
N ASN A 64 -22.68 -2.58 -5.19
CA ASN A 64 -23.43 -2.97 -6.37
C ASN A 64 -22.52 -2.88 -7.61
N PRO A 65 -22.39 -3.96 -8.42
CA PRO A 65 -21.44 -4.03 -9.51
C PRO A 65 -21.79 -3.12 -10.71
N THR A 66 -23.02 -2.61 -10.78
CA THR A 66 -23.50 -1.78 -11.90
C THR A 66 -23.35 -0.29 -11.60
N ASN A 67 -23.73 0.16 -10.40
CA ASN A 67 -23.73 1.58 -10.05
C ASN A 67 -22.74 1.94 -8.92
N SER A 68 -21.98 0.97 -8.42
CA SER A 68 -21.00 1.14 -7.33
C SER A 68 -21.58 1.66 -6.01
N ALA A 69 -22.90 1.60 -5.81
CA ALA A 69 -23.54 1.96 -4.54
C ALA A 69 -23.14 0.95 -3.45
N VAL A 70 -22.88 1.45 -2.24
CA VAL A 70 -22.56 0.60 -1.08
C VAL A 70 -23.77 -0.24 -0.70
N ILE A 71 -23.55 -1.54 -0.46
CA ILE A 71 -24.59 -2.44 0.02
C ILE A 71 -24.83 -2.14 1.51
N SER A 72 -26.10 -1.93 1.88
CA SER A 72 -26.50 -1.61 3.26
C SER A 72 -25.95 -2.65 4.25
N GLY A 73 -25.23 -2.19 5.28
CA GLY A 73 -24.58 -3.04 6.29
C GLY A 73 -23.22 -3.62 5.88
N PHE A 74 -22.74 -3.33 4.67
CA PHE A 74 -21.47 -3.84 4.13
C PHE A 74 -20.58 -2.72 3.59
N ASP A 75 -20.55 -1.58 4.27
CA ASP A 75 -19.49 -0.58 4.06
C ASP A 75 -18.16 -1.07 4.67
N TRP A 76 -17.12 -0.24 4.62
CA TRP A 76 -15.78 -0.55 5.12
C TRP A 76 -15.79 -1.15 6.53
N THR A 77 -15.62 -2.47 6.57
CA THR A 77 -15.59 -3.28 7.79
C THR A 77 -14.19 -3.83 7.96
N ILE A 78 -13.64 -3.76 9.18
CA ILE A 78 -12.33 -4.37 9.48
C ILE A 78 -12.50 -5.89 9.42
N ILE A 79 -11.85 -6.52 8.45
CA ILE A 79 -11.82 -7.98 8.31
C ILE A 79 -10.56 -8.60 8.93
N LYS A 80 -9.51 -7.79 9.15
CA LYS A 80 -8.30 -8.18 9.88
C LYS A 80 -7.66 -6.96 10.54
N SER A 81 -7.53 -6.97 11.87
CA SER A 81 -6.71 -6.02 12.63
C SER A 81 -5.26 -6.52 12.69
N ASN A 82 -4.32 -5.57 12.75
CA ASN A 82 -2.88 -5.80 12.89
C ASN A 82 -2.35 -6.97 12.03
N PRO A 83 -2.61 -6.96 10.70
CA PRO A 83 -2.17 -8.06 9.86
C PRO A 83 -0.64 -8.15 9.90
N SER A 84 -0.11 -9.37 9.78
CA SER A 84 1.32 -9.64 9.83
C SER A 84 1.80 -10.42 8.62
N LYS A 85 3.13 -10.38 8.37
CA LYS A 85 3.81 -11.21 7.37
C LYS A 85 3.32 -11.00 5.92
N GLY A 86 2.64 -9.89 5.62
CA GLY A 86 2.20 -9.57 4.26
C GLY A 86 1.07 -10.47 3.77
N GLN A 87 0.35 -11.12 4.69
CA GLN A 87 -0.76 -12.03 4.43
C GLN A 87 -1.97 -11.58 5.25
N PHE A 88 -3.17 -11.75 4.71
CA PHE A 88 -4.39 -11.53 5.47
C PHE A 88 -5.45 -12.57 5.16
N TYR A 89 -6.29 -12.80 6.17
CA TYR A 89 -7.48 -13.62 6.12
C TYR A 89 -8.56 -12.92 6.94
N GLY A 90 -9.79 -12.97 6.46
CA GLY A 90 -10.97 -12.45 7.11
C GLY A 90 -12.23 -12.89 6.39
N GLN A 91 -13.38 -12.36 6.83
CA GLN A 91 -14.67 -12.75 6.26
C GLN A 91 -15.69 -11.61 6.36
N LEU A 92 -16.70 -11.66 5.49
CA LEU A 92 -17.94 -10.92 5.64
C LEU A 92 -19.06 -11.90 5.96
N ASN A 93 -19.71 -11.70 7.11
CA ASN A 93 -20.78 -12.55 7.59
C ASN A 93 -22.16 -12.08 7.10
N ASN A 94 -23.11 -13.01 7.02
CA ASN A 94 -24.52 -12.72 6.73
C ASN A 94 -24.74 -11.90 5.44
N VAL A 95 -23.88 -12.08 4.44
CA VAL A 95 -23.97 -11.36 3.17
C VAL A 95 -25.26 -11.79 2.46
N PRO A 96 -26.20 -10.87 2.16
CA PRO A 96 -27.45 -11.23 1.51
C PRO A 96 -27.22 -11.80 0.12
N ALA A 97 -28.14 -12.61 -0.37
CA ALA A 97 -28.08 -13.12 -1.73
C ALA A 97 -28.08 -11.99 -2.76
N GLY A 98 -27.22 -12.11 -3.77
CA GLY A 98 -27.00 -11.07 -4.75
C GLY A 98 -25.65 -11.18 -5.45
N TRP A 99 -25.36 -10.17 -6.28
CA TRP A 99 -24.16 -10.07 -7.11
C TRP A 99 -23.43 -8.77 -6.77
N TYR A 100 -22.16 -8.88 -6.42
CA TYR A 100 -21.42 -7.80 -5.77
C TYR A 100 -20.06 -7.55 -6.42
N LYS A 101 -19.59 -6.31 -6.32
CA LYS A 101 -18.17 -5.98 -6.40
C LYS A 101 -17.62 -5.95 -4.98
N LEU A 102 -16.57 -6.72 -4.72
CA LEU A 102 -15.87 -6.74 -3.43
C LEU A 102 -14.67 -5.81 -3.50
N GLU A 103 -14.58 -4.82 -2.63
CA GLU A 103 -13.38 -3.99 -2.50
C GLU A 103 -12.66 -4.31 -1.19
N VAL A 104 -11.33 -4.35 -1.25
CA VAL A 104 -10.46 -4.58 -0.09
C VAL A 104 -9.41 -3.48 -0.06
N ARG A 105 -9.16 -2.90 1.11
CA ARG A 105 -8.12 -1.89 1.31
C ARG A 105 -7.27 -2.15 2.54
N THR A 106 -6.03 -1.71 2.47
CA THR A 106 -5.11 -1.65 3.59
C THR A 106 -5.15 -0.25 4.22
N VAL A 107 -5.11 -0.17 5.55
CA VAL A 107 -5.22 1.09 6.30
C VAL A 107 -4.11 1.19 7.34
N ASN A 108 -3.52 2.39 7.49
CA ASN A 108 -2.64 2.77 8.59
C ASN A 108 -3.29 3.88 9.40
N THR A 109 -3.71 3.60 10.64
CA THR A 109 -4.25 4.60 11.59
C THR A 109 -5.28 5.56 10.96
N GLY A 110 -6.19 5.01 10.14
CA GLY A 110 -7.26 5.74 9.45
C GLY A 110 -6.92 6.20 8.02
N SER A 111 -5.65 6.21 7.62
CA SER A 111 -5.21 6.54 6.25
C SER A 111 -5.23 5.31 5.34
N VAL A 112 -5.88 5.40 4.18
CA VAL A 112 -5.88 4.33 3.17
C VAL A 112 -4.51 4.27 2.50
N LEU A 113 -3.88 3.10 2.52
CA LEU A 113 -2.56 2.88 1.92
C LEU A 113 -2.65 2.31 0.50
N SER A 114 -3.53 1.33 0.29
CA SER A 114 -3.71 0.65 -0.99
C SER A 114 -5.11 0.04 -1.04
N SER A 115 -5.67 -0.13 -2.23
CA SER A 115 -6.96 -0.76 -2.44
C SER A 115 -6.97 -1.61 -3.70
N THR A 116 -7.71 -2.71 -3.68
CA THR A 116 -7.95 -3.59 -4.82
C THR A 116 -9.38 -4.10 -4.78
N ASN A 117 -9.80 -4.83 -5.80
CA ASN A 117 -11.17 -5.32 -5.87
C ASN A 117 -11.30 -6.63 -6.67
N VAL A 118 -12.40 -7.33 -6.42
CA VAL A 118 -12.92 -8.42 -7.24
C VAL A 118 -14.23 -7.93 -7.86
N ASP A 119 -14.26 -7.86 -9.19
CA ASP A 119 -15.38 -7.24 -9.92
C ASP A 119 -16.72 -7.94 -9.69
N ARG A 120 -16.69 -9.27 -9.50
CA ARG A 120 -17.88 -10.12 -9.36
C ARG A 120 -17.68 -11.17 -8.28
N VAL A 121 -18.51 -11.12 -7.25
CA VAL A 121 -18.66 -12.16 -6.21
C VAL A 121 -20.14 -12.31 -5.89
N GLY A 122 -20.62 -13.54 -5.81
CA GLY A 122 -22.04 -13.84 -5.63
C GLY A 122 -22.35 -14.59 -4.36
N VAL A 123 -23.54 -14.31 -3.83
CA VAL A 123 -24.22 -15.17 -2.87
C VAL A 123 -25.50 -15.66 -3.55
N GLY A 124 -25.60 -16.97 -3.77
CA GLY A 124 -26.63 -17.54 -4.64
C GLY A 124 -26.82 -19.03 -4.43
N ASP A 125 -27.29 -19.74 -5.47
CA ASP A 125 -27.49 -21.19 -5.40
C ASP A 125 -26.47 -21.95 -6.26
N VAL A 126 -25.99 -23.07 -5.73
CA VAL A 126 -25.00 -23.95 -6.34
C VAL A 126 -25.60 -25.34 -6.45
N TYR A 127 -25.67 -25.89 -7.66
CA TYR A 127 -26.27 -27.20 -7.91
C TYR A 127 -25.23 -28.17 -8.47
N LEU A 128 -25.22 -29.38 -7.89
CA LEU A 128 -24.59 -30.54 -8.51
C LEU A 128 -25.61 -31.25 -9.41
N ILE A 129 -25.15 -31.85 -10.48
CA ILE A 129 -25.98 -32.61 -11.43
C ILE A 129 -25.45 -34.03 -11.51
N SER A 130 -26.34 -35.02 -11.47
CA SER A 130 -26.03 -36.42 -11.71
C SER A 130 -27.20 -37.14 -12.39
N GLY A 131 -26.96 -38.36 -12.84
CA GLY A 131 -27.91 -39.16 -13.60
C GLY A 131 -27.32 -39.61 -14.94
N GLN A 132 -28.14 -39.73 -15.97
CA GLN A 132 -27.70 -40.22 -17.29
C GLN A 132 -27.62 -39.12 -18.36
N SER A 133 -27.72 -39.49 -19.64
CA SER A 133 -27.52 -38.59 -20.78
C SER A 133 -28.47 -37.37 -20.80
N ASN A 134 -29.73 -37.53 -20.39
CA ASN A 134 -30.67 -36.40 -20.26
C ASN A 134 -30.34 -35.46 -19.08
N ALA A 135 -29.46 -35.87 -18.15
CA ALA A 135 -28.87 -35.01 -17.13
C ALA A 135 -27.51 -34.44 -17.57
N ALA A 136 -26.66 -35.22 -18.23
CA ALA A 136 -25.35 -34.79 -18.73
C ALA A 136 -25.48 -33.75 -19.86
N GLY A 137 -26.52 -33.89 -20.66
CA GLY A 137 -26.64 -33.28 -21.97
C GLY A 137 -25.80 -34.00 -23.01
N ILE A 138 -26.25 -33.97 -24.27
CA ILE A 138 -25.53 -34.49 -25.43
C ILE A 138 -25.07 -33.31 -26.31
N ASP A 139 -24.02 -33.52 -27.10
CA ASP A 139 -23.42 -32.48 -27.96
C ASP A 139 -24.08 -32.33 -29.33
N THR A 140 -24.92 -33.28 -29.73
CA THR A 140 -25.64 -33.27 -31.03
C THR A 140 -26.86 -32.34 -31.04
N VAL A 141 -27.29 -31.82 -29.89
CA VAL A 141 -28.43 -30.89 -29.77
C VAL A 141 -27.94 -29.54 -29.28
N THR A 142 -28.11 -28.51 -30.11
CA THR A 142 -27.82 -27.12 -29.75
C THR A 142 -29.10 -26.39 -29.37
N VAL A 143 -29.08 -25.67 -28.25
CA VAL A 143 -30.18 -24.79 -27.82
C VAL A 143 -29.69 -23.35 -27.85
N PRO A 144 -30.47 -22.39 -28.37
CA PRO A 144 -30.15 -20.97 -28.27
C PRO A 144 -29.96 -20.56 -26.79
N ILE A 145 -28.81 -19.97 -26.49
CA ILE A 145 -28.49 -19.51 -25.14
C ILE A 145 -28.69 -18.00 -25.05
N ASN A 146 -29.56 -17.60 -24.14
CA ASN A 146 -29.62 -16.22 -23.68
C ASN A 146 -28.49 -16.02 -22.67
N PHE A 147 -27.41 -15.37 -23.11
CA PHE A 147 -26.24 -15.14 -22.27
C PHE A 147 -26.62 -14.36 -20.99
N ASN A 148 -26.17 -14.83 -19.84
CA ASN A 148 -26.34 -14.17 -18.56
C ASN A 148 -25.06 -14.29 -17.74
N GLU A 149 -24.49 -13.15 -17.32
CA GLU A 149 -23.21 -13.12 -16.62
C GLU A 149 -23.24 -13.79 -15.23
N LYS A 150 -24.43 -13.99 -14.66
CA LYS A 150 -24.66 -14.56 -13.32
C LYS A 150 -24.96 -16.06 -13.32
N VAL A 151 -25.07 -16.68 -14.51
CA VAL A 151 -25.29 -18.12 -14.66
C VAL A 151 -23.97 -18.79 -15.03
N LEU A 152 -23.39 -19.50 -14.07
CA LEU A 152 -21.96 -19.79 -14.03
C LEU A 152 -21.68 -21.29 -13.98
N SER A 153 -20.55 -21.69 -14.54
CA SER A 153 -20.00 -23.04 -14.41
C SER A 153 -18.50 -22.98 -14.71
N LEU A 154 -17.76 -24.03 -14.34
CA LEU A 154 -16.45 -24.27 -14.91
C LEU A 154 -16.61 -24.85 -16.34
N ASN A 155 -15.98 -24.24 -17.34
CA ASN A 155 -15.95 -24.75 -18.72
C ASN A 155 -14.78 -25.73 -18.88
N ASN A 156 -14.95 -26.96 -18.40
CA ASN A 156 -13.86 -27.95 -18.37
C ASN A 156 -14.39 -29.38 -18.39
N TYR A 157 -14.72 -29.87 -19.58
CA TYR A 157 -15.06 -31.28 -19.79
C TYR A 157 -13.82 -32.16 -19.63
N GLN A 158 -13.93 -33.20 -18.81
CA GLN A 158 -12.83 -34.12 -18.52
C GLN A 158 -13.15 -35.59 -18.88
N GLY A 159 -14.38 -35.87 -19.29
CA GLY A 159 -14.83 -37.23 -19.63
C GLY A 159 -14.50 -38.26 -18.54
N CYS A 160 -13.96 -39.40 -18.96
CA CYS A 160 -13.64 -40.54 -18.09
C CYS A 160 -12.39 -40.38 -17.19
N PHE A 161 -11.56 -39.35 -17.40
CA PHE A 161 -10.28 -39.19 -16.72
C PHE A 161 -10.18 -37.84 -16.00
N ALA A 162 -11.16 -37.58 -15.13
CA ALA A 162 -11.25 -36.31 -14.41
C ALA A 162 -10.06 -36.03 -13.49
N THR A 163 -9.48 -34.84 -13.58
CA THR A 163 -8.57 -34.30 -12.58
C THR A 163 -9.25 -33.17 -11.81
N TYR A 164 -8.73 -32.80 -10.64
CA TYR A 164 -9.22 -31.59 -9.97
C TYR A 164 -8.78 -30.36 -10.75
N PRO A 165 -9.64 -29.37 -10.99
CA PRO A 165 -9.23 -28.16 -11.68
C PRO A 165 -8.25 -27.34 -10.83
N ASN A 166 -7.33 -26.64 -11.48
CA ASN A 166 -6.43 -25.70 -10.83
C ASN A 166 -7.21 -24.43 -10.46
N PHE A 167 -7.78 -24.41 -9.26
CA PHE A 167 -8.71 -23.36 -8.80
C PHE A 167 -9.96 -23.30 -9.70
N ALA A 168 -11.14 -23.65 -9.18
CA ALA A 168 -12.37 -23.74 -9.98
C ALA A 168 -12.89 -22.36 -10.46
N GLN A 169 -12.20 -21.74 -11.42
CA GLN A 169 -12.58 -20.44 -11.97
C GLN A 169 -13.85 -20.56 -12.81
N LEU A 170 -14.94 -20.03 -12.26
CA LEU A 170 -16.23 -20.06 -12.94
C LEU A 170 -16.31 -19.01 -14.04
N SER A 171 -17.01 -19.35 -15.11
CA SER A 171 -17.31 -18.46 -16.22
C SER A 171 -18.79 -18.55 -16.61
N PRO A 172 -19.36 -17.48 -17.21
CA PRO A 172 -20.74 -17.50 -17.64
C PRO A 172 -20.96 -18.56 -18.71
N ILE A 173 -22.05 -19.32 -18.56
CA ILE A 173 -22.45 -20.34 -19.52
C ILE A 173 -22.80 -19.68 -20.85
N ASN A 174 -22.13 -20.10 -21.92
CA ASN A 174 -22.31 -19.59 -23.28
C ASN A 174 -22.44 -20.75 -24.29
N THR A 175 -22.63 -20.41 -25.57
CA THR A 175 -22.70 -21.38 -26.67
C THR A 175 -21.43 -22.22 -26.73
N GLY A 176 -21.57 -23.55 -26.63
CA GLY A 176 -20.44 -24.48 -26.65
C GLY A 176 -19.79 -24.75 -25.30
N HIS A 177 -20.29 -24.15 -24.21
CA HIS A 177 -19.78 -24.37 -22.86
C HIS A 177 -20.05 -25.80 -22.40
N LYS A 178 -19.03 -26.50 -21.91
CA LYS A 178 -19.15 -27.85 -21.37
C LYS A 178 -19.04 -27.84 -19.85
N ILE A 179 -20.15 -28.11 -19.17
CA ILE A 179 -20.27 -27.98 -17.72
C ILE A 179 -19.40 -29.05 -17.06
N SER A 180 -18.32 -28.63 -16.41
CA SER A 180 -17.42 -29.53 -15.70
C SER A 180 -18.17 -30.32 -14.63
N VAL A 181 -17.92 -31.61 -14.44
CA VAL A 181 -16.81 -32.43 -14.94
C VAL A 181 -17.13 -33.17 -16.25
N THR A 182 -18.37 -33.62 -16.43
CA THR A 182 -18.76 -34.55 -17.50
C THR A 182 -19.88 -34.05 -18.40
N GLY A 183 -20.42 -32.85 -18.18
CA GLY A 183 -21.48 -32.29 -19.01
C GLY A 183 -20.98 -31.96 -20.41
N GLU A 184 -21.62 -32.50 -21.44
CA GLU A 184 -21.16 -32.36 -22.83
C GLU A 184 -21.65 -31.06 -23.49
N SER A 185 -22.68 -30.44 -22.91
CA SER A 185 -23.27 -29.19 -23.38
C SER A 185 -23.88 -28.37 -22.23
N PRO A 186 -24.31 -27.11 -22.49
CA PRO A 186 -25.01 -26.29 -21.50
C PRO A 186 -26.37 -26.85 -21.08
N TRP A 187 -26.98 -27.63 -21.97
CA TRP A 187 -28.24 -28.34 -21.80
C TRP A 187 -29.35 -27.46 -21.17
N ALA A 188 -30.17 -28.04 -20.29
CA ALA A 188 -31.22 -27.34 -19.55
C ALA A 188 -30.71 -26.28 -18.56
N TYR A 189 -29.45 -26.37 -18.13
CA TYR A 189 -28.93 -25.63 -16.98
C TYR A 189 -28.70 -24.15 -17.28
N SER A 190 -28.38 -23.80 -18.53
CA SER A 190 -28.33 -22.40 -18.95
C SER A 190 -29.70 -21.72 -18.79
N ARG A 191 -30.76 -22.36 -19.29
CA ARG A 191 -32.14 -21.85 -19.15
C ARG A 191 -32.61 -21.86 -17.70
N LEU A 192 -32.35 -22.94 -16.96
CA LEU A 192 -32.68 -23.03 -15.54
C LEU A 192 -32.04 -21.89 -14.74
N GLY A 193 -30.74 -21.66 -14.93
CA GLY A 193 -30.03 -20.56 -14.29
C GLY A 193 -30.64 -19.20 -14.64
N ASN A 194 -31.01 -18.98 -15.90
CA ASN A 194 -31.67 -17.74 -16.32
C ASN A 194 -33.02 -17.55 -15.65
N LEU A 195 -33.83 -18.60 -15.53
CA LEU A 195 -35.11 -18.53 -14.84
C LEU A 195 -34.93 -18.21 -13.35
N ILE A 196 -33.97 -18.86 -12.69
CA ILE A 196 -33.66 -18.59 -11.29
C ILE A 196 -33.17 -17.15 -11.11
N GLU A 197 -32.24 -16.69 -11.94
CA GLU A 197 -31.70 -15.34 -11.81
C GLU A 197 -32.76 -14.27 -12.11
N THR A 198 -33.56 -14.45 -13.17
CA THR A 198 -34.60 -13.49 -13.56
C THR A 198 -35.66 -13.34 -12.47
N ASN A 199 -36.05 -14.44 -11.81
CA ASN A 199 -37.16 -14.43 -10.87
C ASN A 199 -36.74 -14.29 -9.40
N LEU A 200 -35.53 -14.73 -9.03
CA LEU A 200 -35.03 -14.66 -7.65
C LEU A 200 -33.92 -13.60 -7.48
N GLY A 201 -33.37 -13.04 -8.56
CA GLY A 201 -32.33 -12.01 -8.51
C GLY A 201 -30.95 -12.49 -8.05
N ILE A 202 -30.74 -13.81 -8.00
CA ILE A 202 -29.51 -14.43 -7.46
C ILE A 202 -28.63 -15.04 -8.55
N PRO A 203 -27.29 -15.03 -8.37
CA PRO A 203 -26.39 -15.81 -9.21
C PRO A 203 -26.55 -17.31 -8.97
N VAL A 204 -26.21 -18.11 -9.98
CA VAL A 204 -26.35 -19.57 -9.93
C VAL A 204 -25.12 -20.25 -10.52
N ALA A 205 -24.61 -21.28 -9.85
CA ALA A 205 -23.53 -22.11 -10.34
C ALA A 205 -23.95 -23.57 -10.52
N PHE A 206 -23.45 -24.21 -11.59
CA PHE A 206 -23.73 -25.62 -11.89
C PHE A 206 -22.44 -26.43 -12.06
N PHE A 207 -22.43 -27.67 -11.56
CA PHE A 207 -21.38 -28.65 -11.80
C PHE A 207 -21.99 -30.01 -12.14
N ASN A 208 -21.52 -30.64 -13.21
CA ASN A 208 -22.13 -31.84 -13.78
C ASN A 208 -21.24 -33.07 -13.62
N GLY A 209 -21.76 -34.07 -12.91
CA GLY A 209 -21.15 -35.39 -12.74
C GLY A 209 -22.06 -36.51 -13.24
N ALA A 210 -22.97 -36.24 -14.17
CA ALA A 210 -23.82 -37.25 -14.82
C ALA A 210 -23.03 -38.05 -15.86
N ALA A 211 -23.54 -39.24 -16.20
CA ALA A 211 -22.82 -40.18 -17.06
C ALA A 211 -23.78 -40.91 -18.01
N SER A 212 -23.58 -40.70 -19.31
CA SER A 212 -24.46 -41.19 -20.38
C SER A 212 -24.66 -42.71 -20.38
N GLY A 213 -25.86 -43.15 -20.72
CA GLY A 213 -26.22 -44.56 -20.84
C GLY A 213 -26.20 -45.38 -19.54
N THR A 214 -26.22 -44.76 -18.37
CA THR A 214 -26.12 -45.49 -17.09
C THR A 214 -27.50 -45.90 -16.54
N SER A 215 -27.53 -47.04 -15.84
CA SER A 215 -28.64 -47.52 -14.99
C SER A 215 -28.34 -47.28 -13.50
N ILE A 216 -29.34 -47.34 -12.61
CA ILE A 216 -29.11 -47.16 -11.17
C ILE A 216 -28.13 -48.19 -10.59
N GLU A 217 -28.11 -49.40 -11.17
CA GLU A 217 -27.13 -50.43 -10.85
C GLU A 217 -25.68 -49.98 -11.11
N ASN A 218 -25.43 -49.27 -12.22
CA ASN A 218 -24.10 -48.74 -12.50
C ASN A 218 -23.64 -47.78 -11.38
N TRP A 219 -24.54 -46.93 -10.90
CA TRP A 219 -24.24 -45.95 -9.84
C TRP A 219 -23.96 -46.63 -8.50
N VAL A 220 -24.79 -47.60 -8.08
CA VAL A 220 -24.57 -48.33 -6.82
C VAL A 220 -23.29 -49.16 -6.89
N THR A 221 -23.12 -49.99 -7.92
CA THR A 221 -21.97 -50.89 -8.05
C THR A 221 -20.67 -50.10 -8.11
N SER A 222 -20.63 -49.02 -8.90
CA SER A 222 -19.43 -48.17 -8.98
C SER A 222 -19.16 -47.39 -7.69
N SER A 223 -20.20 -46.97 -6.96
CA SER A 223 -20.03 -46.30 -5.66
C SER A 223 -19.44 -47.18 -4.56
N ASN A 224 -19.58 -48.49 -4.70
CA ASN A 224 -18.98 -49.50 -3.84
C ASN A 224 -17.62 -50.01 -4.37
N GLY A 225 -17.03 -49.30 -5.34
CA GLY A 225 -15.72 -49.65 -5.90
C GLY A 225 -15.75 -50.82 -6.88
N GLY A 226 -16.92 -51.18 -7.43
CA GLY A 226 -17.05 -52.22 -8.44
C GLY A 226 -16.81 -51.71 -9.87
N ALA A 227 -16.51 -52.64 -10.77
CA ALA A 227 -16.52 -52.40 -12.21
C ALA A 227 -17.95 -52.45 -12.74
N THR A 228 -18.29 -51.63 -13.73
CA THR A 228 -19.62 -51.64 -14.35
C THR A 228 -19.50 -51.64 -15.86
N THR A 229 -20.53 -52.13 -16.55
CA THR A 229 -20.59 -52.15 -18.03
C THR A 229 -21.66 -51.20 -18.54
N HIS A 230 -21.44 -50.64 -19.72
CA HIS A 230 -22.43 -49.82 -20.40
C HIS A 230 -23.59 -50.71 -20.88
N PRO A 231 -24.83 -50.48 -20.41
CA PRO A 231 -26.02 -51.28 -20.76
C PRO A 231 -26.24 -51.50 -22.26
N PHE A 232 -25.76 -50.58 -23.10
CA PHE A 232 -26.00 -50.63 -24.56
C PHE A 232 -24.83 -51.19 -25.37
N THR A 233 -23.61 -51.23 -24.81
CA THR A 233 -22.41 -51.71 -25.56
C THR A 233 -21.77 -52.94 -24.92
N GLY A 234 -22.10 -53.26 -23.67
CA GLY A 234 -21.49 -54.36 -22.91
C GLY A 234 -20.04 -54.08 -22.47
N LEU A 235 -19.43 -53.00 -22.93
CA LEU A 235 -18.05 -52.62 -22.59
C LEU A 235 -17.97 -52.05 -21.18
N GLN A 236 -16.81 -52.22 -20.53
CA GLN A 236 -16.57 -51.61 -19.22
C GLN A 236 -16.70 -50.09 -19.29
N TYR A 237 -17.46 -49.52 -18.35
CA TYR A 237 -17.67 -48.09 -18.27
C TYR A 237 -16.34 -47.37 -17.98
N CYS A 238 -15.96 -46.44 -18.85
CA CYS A 238 -14.69 -45.70 -18.78
C CYS A 238 -13.42 -46.56 -18.68
N ASN A 239 -13.46 -47.85 -19.04
CA ASN A 239 -12.37 -48.81 -18.82
C ASN A 239 -11.76 -48.72 -17.40
N SER A 240 -12.58 -48.38 -16.40
CA SER A 240 -12.12 -48.04 -15.05
C SER A 240 -13.09 -48.56 -13.99
N VAL A 241 -12.53 -49.05 -12.89
CA VAL A 241 -13.29 -49.44 -11.71
C VAL A 241 -13.80 -48.20 -10.98
N GLY A 242 -15.01 -48.26 -10.44
CA GLY A 242 -15.62 -47.13 -9.74
C GLY A 242 -16.20 -46.05 -10.66
N ALA A 243 -16.15 -46.20 -11.98
CA ALA A 243 -16.91 -45.38 -12.92
C ALA A 243 -18.34 -45.95 -13.11
N PRO A 244 -19.38 -45.10 -13.19
CA PRO A 244 -19.32 -43.64 -13.32
C PRO A 244 -19.18 -42.84 -12.01
N TYR A 245 -19.36 -43.46 -10.83
CA TYR A 245 -19.43 -42.72 -9.56
C TYR A 245 -18.17 -41.89 -9.24
N ASN A 246 -16.98 -42.39 -9.54
CA ASN A 246 -15.72 -41.68 -9.28
C ASN A 246 -15.65 -40.28 -9.94
N LEU A 247 -16.37 -40.06 -11.05
CA LEU A 247 -16.47 -38.77 -11.73
C LEU A 247 -17.36 -37.80 -10.93
N LEU A 248 -18.55 -38.26 -10.52
CA LEU A 248 -19.42 -37.51 -9.61
C LEU A 248 -18.72 -37.22 -8.29
N ASN A 249 -18.07 -38.22 -7.72
CA ASN A 249 -17.42 -38.13 -6.41
C ASN A 249 -16.31 -37.07 -6.39
N LYS A 250 -15.63 -36.83 -7.53
CA LYS A 250 -14.67 -35.72 -7.65
C LYS A 250 -15.36 -34.36 -7.59
N ALA A 251 -16.47 -34.18 -8.29
CA ALA A 251 -17.26 -32.95 -8.21
C ALA A 251 -17.80 -32.73 -6.79
N LEU A 252 -18.34 -33.79 -6.18
CA LEU A 252 -18.88 -33.85 -4.83
C LEU A 252 -17.85 -33.47 -3.76
N LYS A 253 -16.62 -33.96 -3.89
CA LYS A 253 -15.54 -33.75 -2.91
C LYS A 253 -14.77 -32.45 -3.09
N TYR A 254 -15.00 -31.70 -4.17
CA TYR A 254 -14.23 -30.48 -4.46
C TYR A 254 -15.09 -29.21 -4.43
N TYR A 255 -16.11 -29.12 -5.29
CA TYR A 255 -16.85 -27.86 -5.46
C TYR A 255 -17.68 -27.45 -4.23
N PRO A 256 -18.44 -28.35 -3.58
CA PRO A 256 -19.18 -27.99 -2.38
C PRO A 256 -18.30 -27.51 -1.21
N ASN A 257 -17.05 -27.98 -1.12
CA ASN A 257 -16.15 -27.51 -0.07
C ASN A 257 -15.72 -26.05 -0.28
N ILE A 258 -15.60 -25.61 -1.53
CA ILE A 258 -15.19 -24.24 -1.88
C ILE A 258 -16.38 -23.28 -1.94
N TYR A 259 -17.50 -23.73 -2.51
CA TYR A 259 -18.64 -22.87 -2.85
C TYR A 259 -19.92 -23.18 -2.07
N GLY A 260 -19.98 -24.32 -1.37
CA GLY A 260 -21.21 -24.86 -0.82
C GLY A 260 -22.10 -25.50 -1.89
N VAL A 261 -23.26 -26.03 -1.49
CA VAL A 261 -24.21 -26.70 -2.40
C VAL A 261 -25.64 -26.61 -1.87
N ARG A 262 -26.59 -26.26 -2.74
CA ARG A 262 -28.03 -26.26 -2.46
C ARG A 262 -28.58 -27.68 -2.52
N ALA A 263 -28.34 -28.37 -3.63
CA ALA A 263 -28.82 -29.72 -3.87
C ALA A 263 -28.07 -30.41 -5.01
N LEU A 264 -28.22 -31.74 -5.04
CA LEU A 264 -27.92 -32.55 -6.21
C LEU A 264 -29.21 -32.77 -7.02
N ILE A 265 -29.17 -32.43 -8.31
CA ILE A 265 -30.24 -32.72 -9.27
C ILE A 265 -29.97 -34.07 -9.91
N TRP A 266 -30.93 -34.99 -9.80
CA TRP A 266 -30.89 -36.33 -10.34
C TRP A 266 -31.91 -36.49 -11.47
N HIS A 267 -31.45 -36.95 -12.63
CA HIS A 267 -32.34 -37.35 -13.74
C HIS A 267 -31.81 -38.63 -14.41
N GLN A 268 -32.46 -39.74 -14.11
CA GLN A 268 -32.08 -41.07 -14.57
C GLN A 268 -33.24 -42.05 -14.38
N GLY A 269 -33.42 -42.97 -15.32
CA GLY A 269 -34.27 -44.15 -15.18
C GLY A 269 -34.63 -44.81 -16.52
N GLU A 270 -34.31 -44.17 -17.64
CA GLU A 270 -34.59 -44.69 -18.98
C GLU A 270 -33.83 -46.02 -19.24
N SER A 271 -32.59 -46.12 -18.78
CA SER A 271 -31.82 -47.38 -18.89
C SER A 271 -32.38 -48.49 -17.99
N ASP A 272 -33.05 -48.13 -16.88
CA ASP A 272 -33.69 -49.08 -15.97
C ASP A 272 -35.03 -49.58 -16.51
N ASN A 273 -35.71 -48.78 -17.34
CA ASN A 273 -36.84 -49.23 -18.13
C ASN A 273 -36.41 -50.29 -19.17
N LEU A 274 -35.34 -50.02 -19.93
CA LEU A 274 -34.75 -51.03 -20.83
C LEU A 274 -34.43 -52.35 -20.08
N LYS A 275 -33.86 -52.24 -18.87
CA LYS A 275 -33.52 -53.40 -18.03
C LYS A 275 -34.72 -54.05 -17.33
N SER A 276 -35.94 -53.51 -17.46
CA SER A 276 -37.12 -53.99 -16.75
C SER A 276 -36.95 -54.03 -15.22
N THR A 277 -36.27 -53.03 -14.67
CA THR A 277 -35.94 -52.98 -13.22
C THR A 277 -37.23 -52.91 -12.38
N SER A 278 -37.31 -53.74 -11.34
CA SER A 278 -38.45 -53.76 -10.44
C SER A 278 -38.53 -52.48 -9.59
N GLN A 279 -39.72 -52.15 -9.10
CA GLN A 279 -39.90 -51.01 -8.19
C GLN A 279 -39.02 -51.14 -6.94
N ALA A 280 -38.96 -52.34 -6.36
CA ALA A 280 -38.20 -52.61 -5.15
C ALA A 280 -36.69 -52.43 -5.39
N ASP A 281 -36.17 -52.96 -6.50
CA ASP A 281 -34.74 -52.84 -6.83
C ASP A 281 -34.35 -51.38 -7.09
N TYR A 282 -35.15 -50.64 -7.87
CA TYR A 282 -34.87 -49.23 -8.13
C TYR A 282 -34.89 -48.41 -6.84
N THR A 283 -35.90 -48.62 -5.99
CA THR A 283 -36.04 -47.94 -4.69
C THR A 283 -34.83 -48.20 -3.80
N ASN A 284 -34.47 -49.47 -3.61
CA ASN A 284 -33.37 -49.89 -2.72
C ASN A 284 -32.02 -49.37 -3.23
N ARG A 285 -31.78 -49.47 -4.53
CA ARG A 285 -30.52 -49.03 -5.15
C ARG A 285 -30.37 -47.52 -5.08
N LEU A 286 -31.41 -46.75 -5.40
CA LEU A 286 -31.32 -45.28 -5.31
C LEU A 286 -31.20 -44.79 -3.86
N ASN A 287 -31.93 -45.38 -2.89
CA ASN A 287 -31.73 -45.08 -1.47
C ASN A 287 -30.29 -45.38 -1.02
N SER A 288 -29.73 -46.53 -1.41
CA SER A 288 -28.35 -46.91 -1.10
C SER A 288 -27.35 -45.93 -1.73
N PHE A 289 -27.59 -45.51 -2.96
CA PHE A 289 -26.72 -44.57 -3.66
C PHE A 289 -26.73 -43.18 -3.00
N ILE A 290 -27.92 -42.64 -2.70
CA ILE A 290 -28.07 -41.38 -1.97
C ILE A 290 -27.35 -41.46 -0.62
N THR A 291 -27.57 -42.54 0.12
CA THR A 291 -26.89 -42.77 1.41
C THR A 291 -25.37 -42.79 1.24
N LYS A 292 -24.86 -43.52 0.24
CA LYS A 292 -23.42 -43.58 -0.05
C LYS A 292 -22.82 -42.20 -0.38
N THR A 293 -23.51 -41.40 -1.19
CA THR A 293 -23.03 -40.03 -1.52
C THR A 293 -22.97 -39.13 -0.28
N ARG A 294 -23.97 -39.23 0.61
CA ARG A 294 -24.00 -38.46 1.87
C ARG A 294 -22.89 -38.92 2.82
N THR A 295 -22.65 -40.22 2.91
CA THR A 295 -21.54 -40.79 3.71
C THR A 295 -20.17 -40.38 3.17
N ASP A 296 -19.98 -40.45 1.86
CA ASP A 296 -18.71 -40.08 1.22
C ASP A 296 -18.42 -38.59 1.29
N PHE A 297 -19.46 -37.75 1.30
CA PHE A 297 -19.31 -36.32 1.49
C PHE A 297 -19.22 -35.93 2.98
N GLY A 298 -19.84 -36.70 3.87
CA GLY A 298 -19.92 -36.41 5.31
C GLY A 298 -21.03 -35.42 5.67
N SER A 299 -22.02 -35.19 4.81
CA SER A 299 -23.19 -34.33 5.12
C SER A 299 -24.44 -34.75 4.34
N ILE A 300 -25.61 -34.38 4.87
CA ILE A 300 -26.92 -34.67 4.25
C ILE A 300 -27.19 -33.65 3.13
N ILE A 301 -26.61 -33.89 1.95
CA ILE A 301 -26.94 -33.06 0.77
C ILE A 301 -28.41 -33.28 0.39
N PRO A 302 -29.18 -32.22 0.10
CA PRO A 302 -30.52 -32.33 -0.46
C PRO A 302 -30.51 -32.89 -1.88
N TRP A 303 -31.48 -33.73 -2.23
CA TRP A 303 -31.62 -34.30 -3.58
C TRP A 303 -32.88 -33.82 -4.25
N MET A 304 -32.82 -33.55 -5.55
CA MET A 304 -33.98 -33.33 -6.40
C MET A 304 -34.06 -34.45 -7.43
N VAL A 305 -35.01 -35.38 -7.25
CA VAL A 305 -35.15 -36.60 -8.05
C VAL A 305 -36.23 -36.38 -9.11
N SER A 306 -35.80 -36.26 -10.37
CA SER A 306 -36.72 -36.21 -11.50
C SER A 306 -37.38 -37.58 -11.69
N ARG A 307 -38.64 -37.58 -12.12
CA ARG A 307 -39.37 -38.81 -12.41
C ARG A 307 -39.26 -39.13 -13.90
N ALA A 308 -38.46 -40.14 -14.22
CA ALA A 308 -38.02 -40.43 -15.59
C ALA A 308 -37.87 -41.94 -15.82
N SER A 309 -38.47 -42.44 -16.90
CA SER A 309 -38.36 -43.83 -17.33
C SER A 309 -38.50 -44.01 -18.85
N TYR A 310 -38.88 -42.97 -19.60
CA TYR A 310 -39.14 -43.06 -21.04
C TYR A 310 -37.99 -43.66 -21.86
N TYR A 311 -38.26 -44.74 -22.58
CA TYR A 311 -37.30 -45.37 -23.49
C TYR A 311 -38.02 -45.86 -24.76
N LEU A 312 -37.67 -45.26 -25.91
CA LEU A 312 -38.19 -45.62 -27.24
C LEU A 312 -39.72 -45.74 -27.31
N GLY A 313 -40.45 -44.78 -26.72
CA GLY A 313 -41.92 -44.76 -26.73
C GLY A 313 -42.59 -45.49 -25.57
N ASN A 314 -41.83 -46.21 -24.74
CA ASN A 314 -42.36 -46.94 -23.58
C ASN A 314 -41.96 -46.26 -22.27
N THR A 315 -42.76 -46.46 -21.22
CA THR A 315 -42.51 -45.96 -19.86
C THR A 315 -42.67 -47.10 -18.85
N SER A 316 -41.97 -47.01 -17.71
CA SER A 316 -42.03 -48.01 -16.64
C SER A 316 -42.66 -47.46 -15.37
N VAL A 317 -43.88 -47.92 -15.05
CA VAL A 317 -44.55 -47.59 -13.78
C VAL A 317 -43.73 -48.04 -12.58
N ASN A 318 -42.98 -49.14 -12.70
CA ASN A 318 -42.13 -49.67 -11.64
C ASN A 318 -40.99 -48.71 -11.29
N VAL A 319 -40.30 -48.16 -12.30
CA VAL A 319 -39.23 -47.18 -12.10
C VAL A 319 -39.78 -45.89 -11.51
N ILE A 320 -40.90 -45.37 -12.03
CA ILE A 320 -41.55 -44.16 -11.52
C ILE A 320 -42.01 -44.32 -10.07
N ASN A 321 -42.67 -45.43 -9.73
CA ASN A 321 -43.06 -45.71 -8.36
C ASN A 321 -41.85 -45.86 -7.44
N GLY A 322 -40.73 -46.40 -7.94
CA GLY A 322 -39.49 -46.49 -7.19
C GLY A 322 -38.88 -45.12 -6.89
N GLN A 323 -38.86 -44.22 -7.86
CA GLN A 323 -38.43 -42.82 -7.68
C GLN A 323 -39.32 -42.11 -6.64
N ASN A 324 -40.65 -42.26 -6.76
CA ASN A 324 -41.60 -41.68 -5.81
C ASN A 324 -41.44 -42.25 -4.39
N ALA A 325 -41.18 -43.56 -4.26
CA ALA A 325 -40.91 -44.19 -2.96
C ALA A 325 -39.67 -43.58 -2.28
N VAL A 326 -38.61 -43.30 -3.04
CA VAL A 326 -37.41 -42.63 -2.52
C VAL A 326 -37.69 -41.18 -2.13
N ILE A 327 -38.42 -40.43 -2.96
CA ILE A 327 -38.82 -39.05 -2.67
C ILE A 327 -39.62 -38.99 -1.36
N ASN A 328 -40.55 -39.92 -1.15
CA ASN A 328 -41.41 -39.94 0.04
C ASN A 328 -40.70 -40.44 1.32
N ASN A 329 -39.48 -40.96 1.21
CA ASN A 329 -38.75 -41.56 2.33
C ASN A 329 -37.93 -40.54 3.16
N SER A 330 -37.74 -39.32 2.68
CA SER A 330 -36.89 -38.33 3.37
C SER A 330 -37.32 -36.89 3.07
N SER A 331 -37.34 -36.04 4.09
CA SER A 331 -37.60 -34.60 3.94
C SER A 331 -36.50 -33.83 3.21
N GLN A 332 -35.35 -34.45 2.94
CA GLN A 332 -34.25 -33.87 2.14
C GLN A 332 -34.13 -34.51 0.75
N ILE A 333 -35.18 -35.22 0.30
CA ILE A 333 -35.31 -35.70 -1.08
C ILE A 333 -36.60 -35.10 -1.64
N PHE A 334 -36.46 -34.34 -2.71
CA PHE A 334 -37.54 -33.55 -3.30
C PHE A 334 -37.84 -34.06 -4.69
N ALA A 335 -39.10 -33.92 -5.11
CA ALA A 335 -39.51 -34.30 -6.44
C ALA A 335 -39.02 -33.24 -7.46
N GLY A 336 -38.16 -33.66 -8.40
CA GLY A 336 -37.87 -32.93 -9.64
C GLY A 336 -38.88 -33.28 -10.74
N PRO A 337 -38.86 -32.67 -11.93
CA PRO A 337 -39.95 -32.80 -12.92
C PRO A 337 -40.23 -34.24 -13.38
N MET A 338 -41.48 -34.49 -13.78
CA MET A 338 -41.89 -35.72 -14.49
C MET A 338 -41.63 -35.56 -15.98
N THR A 339 -40.78 -36.40 -16.56
CA THR A 339 -40.38 -36.28 -17.97
C THR A 339 -40.96 -37.36 -18.88
N ASP A 340 -41.70 -38.34 -18.36
CA ASP A 340 -42.33 -39.37 -19.22
C ASP A 340 -43.47 -38.83 -20.07
N GLY A 341 -44.07 -37.71 -19.68
CA GLY A 341 -45.05 -37.00 -20.50
C GLY A 341 -44.45 -36.29 -21.72
N PHE A 342 -43.12 -36.26 -21.85
CA PHE A 342 -42.45 -35.66 -23.01
C PHE A 342 -42.44 -36.67 -24.15
N THR A 343 -43.19 -36.37 -25.21
CA THR A 343 -43.46 -37.28 -26.33
C THR A 343 -42.27 -37.32 -27.30
N SER A 344 -42.40 -38.09 -28.38
CA SER A 344 -41.38 -38.15 -29.44
C SER A 344 -41.09 -36.78 -30.08
N SER A 345 -42.04 -35.84 -30.07
CA SER A 345 -41.82 -34.47 -30.58
C SER A 345 -40.90 -33.64 -29.68
N ASP A 346 -40.65 -34.07 -28.44
CA ASP A 346 -39.73 -33.43 -27.50
C ASP A 346 -38.35 -34.11 -27.47
N ARG A 347 -38.10 -35.08 -28.36
CA ARG A 347 -36.89 -35.90 -28.39
C ARG A 347 -36.26 -35.93 -29.78
N VAL A 348 -34.93 -36.08 -29.85
CA VAL A 348 -34.19 -36.06 -31.14
C VAL A 348 -34.07 -37.46 -31.75
N ASP A 349 -33.91 -38.48 -30.94
CA ASP A 349 -33.72 -39.89 -31.32
C ASP A 349 -34.72 -40.81 -30.63
N ASN A 350 -35.86 -40.24 -30.22
CA ASN A 350 -36.87 -40.90 -29.38
C ASN A 350 -36.34 -41.36 -28.01
N ILE A 351 -35.25 -40.77 -27.51
CA ILE A 351 -34.72 -40.99 -26.15
C ILE A 351 -34.27 -39.66 -25.54
N HIS A 352 -33.36 -38.95 -26.19
CA HIS A 352 -32.76 -37.71 -25.69
C HIS A 352 -33.59 -36.49 -26.04
N PHE A 353 -33.66 -35.52 -25.13
CA PHE A 353 -34.42 -34.30 -25.36
C PHE A 353 -33.88 -33.53 -26.57
N ASN A 354 -34.80 -33.07 -27.43
CA ASN A 354 -34.50 -32.01 -28.40
C ASN A 354 -34.69 -30.63 -27.75
N GLN A 355 -34.63 -29.55 -28.53
CA GLN A 355 -34.80 -28.19 -28.02
C GLN A 355 -36.08 -27.99 -27.19
N SER A 356 -37.23 -28.54 -27.64
CA SER A 356 -38.50 -28.44 -26.91
C SER A 356 -38.44 -29.18 -25.58
N GLY A 357 -37.91 -30.41 -25.58
CA GLY A 357 -37.75 -31.21 -24.36
C GLY A 357 -36.81 -30.55 -23.35
N ILE A 358 -35.71 -29.95 -23.80
CA ILE A 358 -34.76 -29.24 -22.93
C ILE A 358 -35.42 -28.03 -22.26
N ILE A 359 -36.23 -27.28 -23.01
CA ILE A 359 -37.02 -26.16 -22.46
C ILE A 359 -38.00 -26.65 -21.40
N LYS A 360 -38.79 -27.68 -21.69
CA LYS A 360 -39.74 -28.26 -20.73
C LYS A 360 -39.05 -28.81 -19.49
N PHE A 361 -37.89 -29.43 -19.64
CA PHE A 361 -37.11 -29.95 -18.52
C PHE A 361 -36.59 -28.81 -17.61
N ALA A 362 -36.02 -27.77 -18.20
CA ALA A 362 -35.55 -26.59 -17.45
C ALA A 362 -36.70 -25.89 -16.70
N ASP A 363 -37.84 -25.69 -17.36
CA ASP A 363 -39.03 -25.06 -16.76
C ASP A 363 -39.59 -25.94 -15.63
N GLY A 364 -39.60 -27.26 -15.84
CA GLY A 364 -40.01 -28.22 -14.82
C GLY A 364 -39.09 -28.25 -13.58
N LEU A 365 -37.77 -28.15 -13.78
CA LEU A 365 -36.81 -28.00 -12.68
C LEU A 365 -37.04 -26.69 -11.93
N TYR A 366 -37.20 -25.58 -12.65
CA TYR A 366 -37.49 -24.28 -12.06
C TYR A 366 -38.77 -24.29 -11.21
N ASN A 367 -39.84 -24.90 -11.73
CA ASN A 367 -41.08 -25.08 -10.97
C ASN A 367 -40.85 -25.94 -9.73
N SER A 368 -40.12 -27.05 -9.85
CA SER A 368 -39.79 -27.91 -8.69
C SER A 368 -39.02 -27.16 -7.60
N ILE A 369 -38.18 -26.20 -7.99
CA ILE A 369 -37.45 -25.32 -7.06
C ILE A 369 -38.40 -24.28 -6.43
N THR A 370 -39.22 -23.60 -7.22
CA THR A 370 -39.91 -22.36 -6.80
C THR A 370 -41.35 -22.53 -6.35
N THR A 371 -42.09 -23.50 -6.91
CA THR A 371 -43.49 -23.76 -6.55
C THR A 371 -43.64 -24.88 -5.52
N GLY A 372 -42.60 -25.70 -5.34
CA GLY A 372 -42.52 -26.69 -4.27
C GLY A 372 -42.05 -26.10 -2.94
N SER A 373 -42.12 -26.89 -1.87
CA SER A 373 -41.53 -26.54 -0.57
C SER A 373 -39.99 -26.57 -0.57
N PHE A 374 -39.35 -26.79 -1.73
CA PHE A 374 -37.91 -27.01 -1.84
C PHE A 374 -37.09 -25.86 -1.26
N LEU A 375 -37.33 -24.61 -1.66
CA LEU A 375 -36.55 -23.48 -1.16
C LEU A 375 -36.72 -23.24 0.35
N THR A 376 -37.89 -23.58 0.90
CA THR A 376 -38.20 -23.41 2.33
C THR A 376 -37.75 -24.59 3.19
N SER A 377 -37.67 -25.80 2.62
CA SER A 377 -37.46 -27.05 3.38
C SER A 377 -36.12 -27.73 3.10
N SER A 378 -35.44 -27.42 1.98
CA SER A 378 -34.08 -27.89 1.75
C SER A 378 -33.11 -27.21 2.72
N VAL A 379 -32.20 -28.01 3.29
CA VAL A 379 -31.13 -27.50 4.15
C VAL A 379 -29.85 -27.42 3.29
N PRO A 380 -29.49 -26.23 2.78
CA PRO A 380 -28.30 -26.07 1.97
C PRO A 380 -27.03 -26.26 2.81
N ILE A 381 -25.94 -26.65 2.16
CA ILE A 381 -24.63 -26.78 2.78
C ILE A 381 -23.78 -25.57 2.40
N ALA A 382 -23.27 -24.87 3.41
CA ALA A 382 -22.38 -23.73 3.21
C ALA A 382 -20.99 -24.18 2.72
N ALA A 383 -20.25 -23.25 2.11
CA ALA A 383 -18.83 -23.44 1.84
C ALA A 383 -18.07 -23.70 3.15
N LYS A 384 -17.07 -24.58 3.13
CA LYS A 384 -16.23 -24.83 4.30
C LYS A 384 -15.38 -23.60 4.62
N THR A 385 -15.11 -23.40 5.91
CA THR A 385 -14.16 -22.38 6.37
C THR A 385 -12.80 -22.59 5.71
N LEU A 386 -12.19 -21.50 5.28
CA LEU A 386 -10.85 -21.54 4.69
C LEU A 386 -9.82 -21.95 5.76
N PRO A 387 -9.01 -23.00 5.52
CA PRO A 387 -7.95 -23.40 6.45
C PRO A 387 -6.80 -22.37 6.46
N GLU A 388 -6.46 -21.84 7.64
CA GLU A 388 -5.43 -20.80 7.80
C GLU A 388 -4.03 -21.39 8.03
N ILE A 389 -3.04 -20.94 7.24
CA ILE A 389 -1.63 -21.30 7.43
C ILE A 389 -1.00 -20.49 8.56
N SER A 390 -0.38 -21.18 9.52
CA SER A 390 0.57 -20.61 10.47
C SER A 390 1.99 -20.64 9.91
N MET A 391 2.87 -19.75 10.39
CA MET A 391 4.18 -19.55 9.78
C MET A 391 5.24 -19.25 10.84
N SER A 392 6.41 -19.89 10.75
CA SER A 392 7.61 -19.56 11.51
C SER A 392 8.79 -19.31 10.57
N ILE A 393 9.82 -18.61 11.06
CA ILE A 393 10.95 -18.19 10.24
C ILE A 393 12.24 -18.50 10.98
N THR A 394 13.12 -19.27 10.34
CA THR A 394 14.39 -19.71 10.90
C THR A 394 15.48 -19.58 9.83
N ASN A 395 16.55 -18.84 10.11
CA ASN A 395 17.71 -18.68 9.20
C ASN A 395 17.35 -18.28 7.75
N GLY A 396 16.35 -17.41 7.57
CA GLY A 396 15.91 -16.96 6.24
C GLY A 396 15.04 -17.97 5.46
N SER A 397 14.68 -19.09 6.08
CA SER A 397 13.68 -20.03 5.60
C SER A 397 12.36 -19.84 6.36
N VAL A 398 11.24 -19.91 5.66
CA VAL A 398 9.89 -19.84 6.23
C VAL A 398 9.30 -21.24 6.26
N THR A 399 8.92 -21.71 7.45
CA THR A 399 8.12 -22.92 7.62
C THR A 399 6.64 -22.53 7.61
N LEU A 400 5.91 -23.04 6.62
CA LEU A 400 4.47 -22.93 6.48
C LEU A 400 3.84 -24.17 7.11
N THR A 401 2.86 -23.98 7.98
CA THR A 401 2.16 -25.07 8.67
C THR A 401 0.65 -24.92 8.46
N ALA A 402 0.07 -25.86 7.73
CA ALA A 402 -1.37 -25.97 7.56
C ALA A 402 -2.01 -26.54 8.85
N PRO A 403 -3.30 -26.26 9.12
CA PRO A 403 -3.94 -26.69 10.35
C PRO A 403 -4.06 -28.23 10.43
N GLY A 404 -4.04 -28.77 11.65
CA GLY A 404 -4.21 -30.19 11.90
C GLY A 404 -5.64 -30.69 11.61
N GLY A 405 -5.87 -32.00 11.78
CA GLY A 405 -7.19 -32.63 11.63
C GLY A 405 -7.51 -33.18 10.24
N TYR A 406 -6.56 -33.08 9.29
CA TYR A 406 -6.70 -33.61 7.94
C TYR A 406 -5.93 -34.92 7.75
N SER A 407 -6.48 -35.81 6.93
CA SER A 407 -5.91 -37.12 6.61
C SER A 407 -4.79 -37.03 5.56
N GLY A 408 -4.74 -35.93 4.79
CA GLY A 408 -3.71 -35.70 3.79
C GLY A 408 -3.40 -34.23 3.56
N TYR A 409 -2.13 -33.95 3.29
CA TYR A 409 -1.62 -32.62 2.96
C TYR A 409 -0.90 -32.70 1.61
N LYS A 410 -1.08 -31.69 0.76
CA LYS A 410 -0.38 -31.60 -0.51
C LYS A 410 0.06 -30.16 -0.77
N TRP A 411 1.34 -29.90 -0.54
CA TRP A 411 1.97 -28.63 -0.86
C TRP A 411 2.32 -28.54 -2.33
N VAL A 412 1.96 -27.45 -3.00
CA VAL A 412 2.21 -27.23 -4.43
C VAL A 412 2.70 -25.80 -4.70
N PRO A 413 3.43 -25.56 -5.81
CA PRO A 413 3.73 -24.20 -6.24
C PRO A 413 2.46 -23.54 -6.81
N GLY A 414 2.13 -22.36 -6.29
CA GLY A 414 0.95 -21.60 -6.69
C GLY A 414 -0.35 -22.37 -6.47
N ASN A 415 -1.18 -22.47 -7.53
CA ASN A 415 -2.55 -23.02 -7.45
C ASN A 415 -2.71 -24.40 -8.11
N ASN A 416 -1.63 -25.02 -8.62
CA ASN A 416 -1.74 -26.25 -9.41
C ASN A 416 -1.89 -27.50 -8.53
N ILE A 417 -3.12 -27.91 -8.24
CA ILE A 417 -3.40 -29.14 -7.45
C ILE A 417 -2.86 -30.41 -8.12
N ASN A 418 -2.69 -30.41 -9.43
CA ASN A 418 -2.18 -31.55 -10.17
C ASN A 418 -0.64 -31.60 -10.25
N ALA A 419 0.05 -30.57 -9.73
CA ALA A 419 1.51 -30.61 -9.62
C ALA A 419 1.98 -31.74 -8.69
N THR A 420 3.23 -32.17 -8.89
CA THR A 420 3.93 -33.05 -7.94
C THR A 420 3.95 -32.39 -6.56
N ALA A 421 3.62 -33.16 -5.52
CA ALA A 421 3.64 -32.66 -4.15
C ALA A 421 5.07 -32.27 -3.75
N LEU A 422 5.25 -31.05 -3.24
CA LEU A 422 6.52 -30.59 -2.66
C LEU A 422 6.71 -31.10 -1.22
N GLY A 423 5.59 -31.43 -0.56
CA GLY A 423 5.54 -32.00 0.77
C GLY A 423 4.16 -32.58 1.05
N THR A 424 4.13 -33.65 1.85
CA THR A 424 2.90 -34.37 2.23
C THR A 424 2.58 -34.31 3.72
N SER A 425 3.39 -33.58 4.49
CA SER A 425 3.18 -33.29 5.90
C SER A 425 2.42 -31.97 6.09
N ALA A 426 1.89 -31.76 7.29
CA ALA A 426 1.24 -30.50 7.66
C ALA A 426 2.15 -29.28 7.52
N SER A 427 3.47 -29.47 7.64
CA SER A 427 4.46 -28.41 7.49
C SER A 427 5.32 -28.57 6.23
N PHE A 428 5.68 -27.44 5.63
CA PHE A 428 6.57 -27.32 4.47
C PHE A 428 7.43 -26.07 4.60
N SER A 429 8.74 -26.18 4.39
CA SER A 429 9.67 -25.05 4.51
C SER A 429 10.19 -24.61 3.15
N SER A 430 10.30 -23.30 2.93
CA SER A 430 10.94 -22.72 1.76
C SER A 430 11.54 -21.35 2.06
N SER A 431 12.57 -20.97 1.31
CA SER A 431 13.21 -19.65 1.37
C SER A 431 12.71 -18.66 0.31
N SER A 432 11.90 -19.09 -0.65
CA SER A 432 11.34 -18.22 -1.69
C SER A 432 10.13 -18.85 -2.38
N GLY A 433 9.36 -18.07 -3.14
CA GLY A 433 8.27 -18.58 -3.98
C GLY A 433 6.88 -18.44 -3.36
N THR A 434 5.87 -18.94 -4.07
CA THR A 434 4.46 -18.91 -3.65
C THR A 434 3.90 -20.32 -3.58
N TYR A 435 3.26 -20.66 -2.46
CA TYR A 435 2.80 -22.01 -2.17
C TYR A 435 1.39 -22.04 -1.64
N ARG A 436 0.71 -23.15 -1.85
CA ARG A 436 -0.60 -23.47 -1.27
C ARG A 436 -0.58 -24.90 -0.77
N CYS A 437 -1.35 -25.19 0.28
CA CYS A 437 -1.63 -26.54 0.71
C CYS A 437 -3.05 -26.93 0.29
N TYR A 438 -3.19 -28.09 -0.35
CA TYR A 438 -4.47 -28.77 -0.50
C TYR A 438 -4.61 -29.79 0.62
N LEU A 439 -5.73 -29.73 1.34
CA LEU A 439 -5.98 -30.60 2.48
C LEU A 439 -7.12 -31.55 2.17
N THR A 440 -6.95 -32.80 2.59
CA THR A 440 -7.93 -33.87 2.42
C THR A 440 -8.44 -34.29 3.79
N ASP A 441 -9.75 -34.24 4.03
CA ASP A 441 -10.33 -34.69 5.31
C ASP A 441 -10.49 -36.22 5.37
N ALA A 442 -11.01 -36.75 6.48
CA ALA A 442 -11.19 -38.19 6.67
C ALA A 442 -12.16 -38.83 5.65
N ASN A 443 -13.11 -38.05 5.11
CA ASN A 443 -14.03 -38.49 4.08
C ASN A 443 -13.43 -38.34 2.66
N GLY A 444 -12.23 -37.78 2.54
CA GLY A 444 -11.55 -37.53 1.28
C GLY A 444 -11.99 -36.23 0.58
N ASN A 445 -12.76 -35.37 1.26
CA ASN A 445 -13.09 -34.05 0.74
C ASN A 445 -11.84 -33.20 0.65
N VAL A 446 -11.73 -32.44 -0.44
CA VAL A 446 -10.57 -31.58 -0.70
C VAL A 446 -10.96 -30.13 -0.46
N THR A 447 -10.17 -29.45 0.36
CA THR A 447 -10.18 -27.99 0.53
C THR A 447 -8.77 -27.44 0.28
N MET A 448 -8.59 -26.13 0.40
CA MET A 448 -7.32 -25.48 0.12
C MET A 448 -7.09 -24.27 1.02
N THR A 449 -5.84 -24.01 1.38
CA THR A 449 -5.43 -22.79 2.09
C THR A 449 -5.43 -21.59 1.16
N GLN A 450 -5.18 -20.39 1.69
CA GLN A 450 -4.69 -19.26 0.90
C GLN A 450 -3.34 -19.56 0.23
N ALA A 451 -3.04 -18.87 -0.87
CA ALA A 451 -1.69 -18.84 -1.42
C ALA A 451 -0.77 -17.96 -0.55
N VAL A 452 0.40 -18.48 -0.19
CA VAL A 452 1.38 -17.82 0.67
C VAL A 452 2.64 -17.50 -0.12
N ASN A 453 3.01 -16.22 -0.15
CA ASN A 453 4.23 -15.74 -0.81
C ASN A 453 5.36 -15.57 0.21
N VAL A 454 6.33 -16.49 0.17
CA VAL A 454 7.48 -16.53 1.08
C VAL A 454 8.37 -15.30 0.94
N ASN A 455 8.54 -14.78 -0.29
CA ASN A 455 9.33 -13.58 -0.51
C ASN A 455 8.71 -12.36 0.19
N ASN A 456 7.37 -12.24 0.12
CA ASN A 456 6.65 -11.17 0.81
C ASN A 456 6.84 -11.29 2.32
N ILE A 457 6.69 -12.49 2.88
CA ILE A 457 6.88 -12.73 4.33
C ILE A 457 8.28 -12.28 4.78
N LEU A 458 9.32 -12.70 4.06
CA LEU A 458 10.70 -12.34 4.37
C LEU A 458 10.94 -10.83 4.22
N SER A 459 10.30 -10.16 3.27
CA SER A 459 10.40 -8.70 3.08
C SER A 459 9.75 -7.88 4.21
N GLN A 460 8.77 -8.46 4.92
CA GLN A 460 8.05 -7.80 6.01
C GLN A 460 8.81 -7.80 7.35
N GLN A 461 10.00 -8.42 7.41
CA GLN A 461 10.76 -8.62 8.66
C GLN A 461 11.54 -7.42 9.17
N SER A 462 11.52 -6.29 8.46
CA SER A 462 12.26 -5.09 8.87
C SER A 462 11.31 -4.10 9.57
N LEU A 463 11.67 -3.66 10.79
CA LEU A 463 10.97 -2.55 11.44
C LEU A 463 10.92 -1.34 10.50
N SER A 464 9.78 -0.64 10.50
CA SER A 464 9.51 0.47 9.59
C SER A 464 10.60 1.56 9.62
N SER A 465 10.85 2.18 8.47
CA SER A 465 11.75 3.34 8.30
C SER A 465 11.15 4.67 8.75
N THR A 466 9.87 4.70 9.14
CA THR A 466 9.17 5.93 9.55
C THR A 466 9.48 6.27 11.00
N PHE A 467 9.96 7.48 11.25
CA PHE A 467 10.24 7.99 12.59
C PHE A 467 8.94 8.10 13.40
N VAL A 468 8.77 7.24 14.39
CA VAL A 468 7.77 7.39 15.46
C VAL A 468 8.52 7.39 16.79
N ASP A 469 8.16 8.26 17.73
CA ASP A 469 8.91 8.41 19.00
C ASP A 469 8.97 7.10 19.82
N SER A 470 8.01 6.19 19.63
CA SER A 470 8.02 4.83 20.20
C SER A 470 7.29 3.83 19.30
N LEU A 471 7.75 2.57 19.33
CA LEU A 471 7.29 1.49 18.47
C LEU A 471 7.00 0.22 19.28
N TYR A 472 5.73 -0.14 19.45
CA TYR A 472 5.34 -1.37 20.13
C TYR A 472 5.75 -2.61 19.34
N LEU A 473 6.50 -3.51 19.96
CA LEU A 473 6.95 -4.76 19.34
C LEU A 473 5.80 -5.69 18.98
N SER A 474 4.67 -5.59 19.69
CA SER A 474 3.45 -6.33 19.39
C SER A 474 2.78 -5.92 18.09
N SER A 475 3.16 -4.77 17.53
CA SER A 475 2.68 -4.30 16.23
C SER A 475 3.56 -4.78 15.06
N TYR A 476 4.58 -5.61 15.35
CA TYR A 476 5.52 -6.15 14.38
C TYR A 476 5.77 -7.64 14.64
N THR A 477 6.08 -8.37 13.57
CA THR A 477 6.46 -9.77 13.69
C THR A 477 7.96 -9.90 13.97
N PRO A 478 8.36 -10.73 14.96
CA PRO A 478 9.76 -11.12 15.11
C PRO A 478 10.33 -11.74 13.82
N TYR A 479 11.61 -11.48 13.57
CA TYR A 479 12.43 -12.21 12.60
C TYR A 479 12.48 -13.72 12.87
N SER A 480 12.54 -14.12 14.14
CA SER A 480 12.49 -15.49 14.60
C SER A 480 11.57 -15.55 15.81
N ILE A 481 10.74 -16.59 15.88
CA ILE A 481 9.79 -16.78 16.98
C ILE A 481 9.77 -18.25 17.38
N GLN A 482 10.00 -18.48 18.65
CA GLN A 482 9.85 -19.76 19.33
C GLN A 482 9.08 -19.47 20.61
N ASN A 483 8.10 -20.31 20.93
CA ASN A 483 7.39 -20.23 22.19
C ASN A 483 7.51 -21.58 22.91
N GLY A 484 7.38 -21.56 24.23
CA GLY A 484 7.35 -22.79 25.02
C GLY A 484 6.16 -23.67 24.63
N LEU A 485 4.96 -23.08 24.60
CA LEU A 485 3.70 -23.74 24.31
C LEU A 485 2.84 -22.83 23.41
N GLY A 486 2.21 -23.40 22.38
CA GLY A 486 1.32 -22.67 21.49
C GLY A 486 1.99 -21.52 20.71
N PRO A 487 1.23 -20.74 19.94
CA PRO A 487 1.74 -19.52 19.32
C PRO A 487 2.00 -18.42 20.37
N VAL A 488 2.94 -17.50 20.09
CA VAL A 488 3.02 -16.22 20.82
C VAL A 488 1.79 -15.40 20.49
N ALA A 489 1.19 -14.78 21.51
CA ALA A 489 0.06 -13.88 21.35
C ALA A 489 0.50 -12.42 21.25
N PHE A 490 -0.20 -11.64 20.43
CA PHE A 490 0.10 -10.23 20.18
C PHE A 490 -1.06 -9.38 20.72
N ASP A 491 -0.76 -8.46 21.63
CA ASP A 491 -1.73 -7.65 22.36
C ASP A 491 -2.74 -8.46 23.21
N GLN A 492 -2.40 -9.72 23.52
CA GLN A 492 -3.16 -10.67 24.32
C GLN A 492 -2.19 -11.56 25.11
N SER A 493 -2.67 -12.20 26.18
CA SER A 493 -1.92 -13.22 26.91
C SER A 493 -1.70 -14.46 26.02
N ALA A 494 -0.74 -15.32 26.34
CA ALA A 494 -0.57 -16.56 25.55
C ALA A 494 -1.78 -17.50 25.74
N GLY A 495 -1.94 -18.43 24.82
CA GLY A 495 -2.99 -19.44 24.88
C GLY A 495 -2.62 -20.66 25.74
N ALA A 496 -3.61 -21.33 26.33
CA ALA A 496 -3.36 -22.53 27.14
C ALA A 496 -3.15 -23.81 26.31
N THR A 497 -3.39 -23.76 25.00
CA THR A 497 -3.35 -24.93 24.09
C THR A 497 -2.37 -24.76 22.92
N LEU A 498 -2.04 -25.86 22.25
CA LEU A 498 -1.07 -25.88 21.15
C LEU A 498 -1.60 -25.29 19.83
N SER A 499 -2.91 -25.15 19.66
CA SER A 499 -3.54 -25.03 18.34
C SER A 499 -4.26 -23.71 18.06
N GLU A 500 -4.48 -22.83 19.04
CA GLU A 500 -5.29 -21.62 18.86
C GLU A 500 -4.67 -20.37 19.50
N SER A 501 -5.16 -19.20 19.06
CA SER A 501 -4.93 -17.88 19.68
C SER A 501 -6.11 -17.59 20.61
N ASP A 502 -6.23 -18.34 21.69
CA ASP A 502 -7.30 -18.29 22.70
C ASP A 502 -6.96 -17.41 23.92
N GLY A 503 -5.86 -16.64 23.83
CA GLY A 503 -5.40 -15.71 24.86
C GLY A 503 -6.40 -14.62 25.22
N SER A 504 -6.36 -14.21 26.48
CA SER A 504 -7.24 -13.19 27.06
C SER A 504 -6.55 -11.81 27.08
N THR A 505 -7.05 -10.88 27.89
CA THR A 505 -6.36 -9.59 28.10
C THR A 505 -5.14 -9.85 28.97
N MET A 506 -3.97 -9.31 28.63
CA MET A 506 -2.76 -9.44 29.45
C MET A 506 -2.98 -8.79 30.81
N GLU A 507 -2.84 -9.56 31.89
CA GLU A 507 -2.97 -9.07 33.26
C GLU A 507 -1.80 -9.57 34.10
N ILE A 508 -1.13 -8.66 34.82
CA ILE A 508 -0.02 -9.01 35.72
C ILE A 508 -0.35 -8.48 37.11
N ASN A 509 -0.60 -9.38 38.06
CA ASN A 509 -1.02 -9.12 39.44
C ASN A 509 -2.17 -8.09 39.53
N GLY A 510 -3.22 -8.31 38.75
CA GLY A 510 -4.44 -7.50 38.69
C GLY A 510 -4.33 -6.22 37.85
N LYS A 511 -3.22 -6.01 37.13
CA LYS A 511 -3.04 -4.85 36.25
C LYS A 511 -3.14 -5.25 34.78
N SER A 512 -4.16 -4.72 34.10
CA SER A 512 -4.42 -5.03 32.68
C SER A 512 -3.60 -4.17 31.71
N PHE A 513 -3.24 -4.77 30.58
CA PHE A 513 -2.46 -4.15 29.50
C PHE A 513 -3.06 -4.42 28.13
N SER A 514 -3.23 -3.37 27.32
CA SER A 514 -3.83 -3.47 25.98
C SER A 514 -2.82 -3.69 24.85
N LYS A 515 -1.51 -3.67 25.16
CA LYS A 515 -0.40 -3.82 24.19
C LYS A 515 0.70 -4.66 24.80
N GLY A 516 1.31 -5.57 24.04
CA GLY A 516 2.33 -6.46 24.56
C GLY A 516 2.44 -7.80 23.83
N LEU A 517 3.31 -8.67 24.32
CA LEU A 517 3.54 -10.00 23.76
C LEU A 517 3.31 -11.04 24.85
N GLY A 518 2.29 -11.89 24.69
CA GLY A 518 2.02 -13.03 25.56
C GLY A 518 2.83 -14.24 25.12
N THR A 519 3.56 -14.85 26.04
CA THR A 519 4.50 -15.96 25.79
C THR A 519 4.40 -17.06 26.85
N HIS A 520 5.05 -18.19 26.62
CA HIS A 520 5.34 -19.19 27.65
C HIS A 520 6.84 -19.30 27.87
N SER A 521 7.26 -19.68 29.09
CA SER A 521 8.69 -19.98 29.35
C SER A 521 9.26 -20.99 28.34
N GLY A 522 10.52 -20.84 27.95
CA GLY A 522 11.11 -21.47 26.77
C GLY A 522 10.94 -20.65 25.47
N SER A 523 10.39 -19.43 25.55
CA SER A 523 10.25 -18.56 24.39
C SER A 523 11.54 -17.84 23.98
N GLU A 524 11.69 -17.62 22.68
CA GLU A 524 12.71 -16.79 22.06
C GLU A 524 12.10 -15.98 20.91
N LEU A 525 12.21 -14.65 20.98
CA LEU A 525 11.71 -13.72 19.96
C LEU A 525 12.85 -12.82 19.50
N ILE A 526 13.22 -12.87 18.23
CA ILE A 526 14.27 -12.02 17.66
C ILE A 526 13.62 -10.93 16.81
N TYR A 527 13.89 -9.66 17.10
CA TYR A 527 13.48 -8.54 16.25
C TYR A 527 14.69 -7.94 15.55
N LYS A 528 14.63 -7.85 14.21
CA LYS A 528 15.64 -7.11 13.43
C LYS A 528 15.34 -5.62 13.49
N MET A 529 16.37 -4.83 13.71
CA MET A 529 16.29 -3.38 13.85
C MET A 529 17.16 -2.71 12.80
N LYS A 530 16.73 -1.55 12.31
CA LYS A 530 17.60 -0.71 11.48
C LYS A 530 18.62 0.00 12.38
N THR A 531 19.91 -0.23 12.11
CA THR A 531 21.02 0.32 12.89
C THR A 531 20.91 1.84 13.00
N GLY A 532 21.11 2.39 14.19
CA GLY A 532 21.15 3.84 14.44
C GLY A 532 19.79 4.53 14.55
N LEU A 533 18.67 3.80 14.45
CA LEU A 533 17.33 4.37 14.61
C LEU A 533 16.76 4.21 16.03
N HIS A 534 17.02 3.09 16.70
CA HIS A 534 16.44 2.78 18.02
C HIS A 534 17.52 2.83 19.11
N SER A 535 17.15 3.29 20.31
CA SER A 535 18.09 3.48 21.44
C SER A 535 17.70 2.71 22.70
N ARG A 536 16.41 2.50 22.95
CA ARG A 536 15.91 1.85 24.17
C ARG A 536 14.85 0.80 23.86
N PHE A 537 14.81 -0.26 24.65
CA PHE A 537 13.71 -1.22 24.73
C PHE A 537 13.05 -1.10 26.10
N LYS A 538 11.73 -0.88 26.15
CA LYS A 538 10.94 -0.78 27.39
C LYS A 538 9.81 -1.80 27.40
N ALA A 539 9.55 -2.41 28.55
CA ALA A 539 8.41 -3.30 28.79
C ALA A 539 8.02 -3.30 30.28
N SER A 540 6.81 -3.75 30.58
CA SER A 540 6.38 -4.23 31.90
C SER A 540 6.35 -5.75 31.81
N ILE A 541 7.19 -6.44 32.58
CA ILE A 541 7.35 -7.90 32.52
C ILE A 541 6.75 -8.58 33.75
N GLY A 542 6.18 -9.76 33.57
CA GLY A 542 5.58 -10.54 34.66
C GLY A 542 4.92 -11.82 34.19
N ILE A 543 4.46 -12.63 35.14
CA ILE A 543 3.59 -13.78 34.85
C ILE A 543 2.16 -13.27 34.67
N ASP A 544 1.47 -13.82 33.67
CA ASP A 544 0.08 -13.49 33.40
C ASP A 544 -0.85 -14.13 34.45
N ASP A 545 -1.93 -13.44 34.81
CA ASP A 545 -2.87 -13.84 35.87
C ASP A 545 -3.68 -15.10 35.54
N ASP A 546 -3.73 -15.55 34.29
CA ASP A 546 -4.28 -16.86 33.92
C ASP A 546 -3.35 -18.03 34.35
N SER A 547 -2.16 -17.71 34.90
CA SER A 547 -1.24 -18.68 35.53
C SER A 547 -1.56 -18.95 37.01
N PHE A 548 -1.10 -20.10 37.51
CA PHE A 548 -1.44 -20.59 38.86
C PHE A 548 -0.23 -20.80 39.78
N SER A 549 -0.49 -21.16 41.04
CA SER A 549 0.52 -21.27 42.10
C SER A 549 1.68 -22.20 41.71
N GLY A 550 2.91 -21.70 41.85
CA GLY A 550 4.15 -22.43 41.53
C GLY A 550 4.84 -21.97 40.24
N ALA A 551 4.22 -21.07 39.47
CA ALA A 551 4.81 -20.46 38.28
C ALA A 551 6.04 -19.58 38.62
N GLY A 552 7.08 -19.66 37.79
CA GLY A 552 8.33 -18.93 37.95
C GLY A 552 9.10 -18.75 36.65
N VAL A 553 9.38 -17.50 36.25
CA VAL A 553 10.09 -17.19 34.99
C VAL A 553 11.20 -16.16 35.16
N ILE A 554 12.16 -16.18 34.23
CA ILE A 554 13.23 -15.17 34.11
C ILE A 554 13.20 -14.57 32.71
N PHE A 555 13.10 -13.25 32.63
CA PHE A 555 13.11 -12.49 31.38
C PHE A 555 14.54 -12.04 31.04
N LYS A 556 14.95 -12.18 29.78
CA LYS A 556 16.25 -11.71 29.28
C LYS A 556 16.12 -10.93 27.98
N VAL A 557 16.96 -9.92 27.85
CA VAL A 557 17.09 -9.10 26.62
C VAL A 557 18.53 -9.18 26.14
N TYR A 558 18.71 -9.54 24.88
CA TYR A 558 20.02 -9.57 24.22
C TYR A 558 20.06 -8.56 23.08
N GLY A 559 21.23 -7.94 22.87
CA GLY A 559 21.59 -7.23 21.65
C GLY A 559 22.46 -8.16 20.82
N GLU A 560 21.91 -8.66 19.71
CA GLU A 560 22.50 -9.78 18.96
C GLU A 560 22.81 -10.98 19.89
N THR A 561 24.09 -11.26 20.17
CA THR A 561 24.54 -12.33 21.08
C THR A 561 24.89 -11.83 22.48
N THR A 562 24.92 -10.52 22.71
CA THR A 562 25.31 -9.90 23.99
C THR A 562 24.10 -9.83 24.93
N LEU A 563 24.19 -10.38 26.13
CA LEU A 563 23.15 -10.22 27.16
C LEU A 563 23.18 -8.78 27.69
N LEU A 564 22.05 -8.07 27.57
CA LEU A 564 21.90 -6.67 27.99
C LEU A 564 21.12 -6.54 29.29
N TYR A 565 20.20 -7.46 29.55
CA TYR A 565 19.37 -7.47 30.76
C TYR A 565 18.94 -8.88 31.14
N THR A 566 18.86 -9.14 32.45
CA THR A 566 18.21 -10.33 33.05
C THR A 566 17.38 -9.89 34.24
N SER A 567 16.14 -10.37 34.36
CA SER A 567 15.29 -10.12 35.53
C SER A 567 15.67 -11.03 36.71
N PRO A 568 15.24 -10.72 37.94
CA PRO A 568 15.07 -11.75 38.98
C PRO A 568 14.01 -12.78 38.55
N THR A 569 13.88 -13.87 39.30
CA THR A 569 12.74 -14.79 39.16
C THR A 569 11.45 -14.04 39.53
N LEU A 570 10.54 -13.95 38.57
CA LEU A 570 9.19 -13.43 38.76
C LEU A 570 8.22 -14.60 38.94
N THR A 571 7.27 -14.45 39.86
CA THR A 571 6.25 -15.46 40.19
C THR A 571 4.86 -14.89 39.95
N HIS A 572 3.81 -15.71 40.01
CA HIS A 572 2.41 -15.25 39.95
C HIS A 572 2.01 -14.21 41.02
N LEU A 573 2.83 -14.01 42.07
CA LEU A 573 2.62 -12.98 43.11
C LEU A 573 3.42 -11.71 42.88
N SER A 574 4.24 -11.66 41.84
CA SER A 574 5.11 -10.51 41.57
C SER A 574 4.33 -9.41 40.86
N ASP A 575 4.47 -8.17 41.34
CA ASP A 575 4.01 -7.00 40.60
C ASP A 575 4.70 -6.90 39.23
N ALA A 576 4.02 -6.29 38.26
CA ALA A 576 4.59 -5.98 36.95
C ALA A 576 5.90 -5.16 37.09
N LEU A 577 7.01 -5.75 36.65
CA LEU A 577 8.32 -5.13 36.72
C LEU A 577 8.60 -4.31 35.46
N ASN A 578 8.77 -3.00 35.59
CA ASN A 578 9.13 -2.15 34.46
C ASN A 578 10.62 -2.23 34.16
N ILE A 579 10.97 -2.47 32.89
CA ILE A 579 12.34 -2.56 32.41
C ILE A 579 12.61 -1.52 31.32
N ASP A 580 13.87 -1.06 31.27
CA ASP A 580 14.38 -0.11 30.29
C ASP A 580 15.82 -0.44 29.93
N VAL A 581 16.02 -0.95 28.71
CA VAL A 581 17.27 -1.58 28.27
C VAL A 581 17.86 -0.78 27.12
N ASN A 582 19.14 -0.42 27.22
CA ASN A 582 19.87 0.21 26.12
C ASN A 582 20.15 -0.80 25.01
N ILE A 583 19.70 -0.50 23.80
CA ILE A 583 19.84 -1.33 22.61
C ILE A 583 20.53 -0.57 21.47
N ALA A 584 21.11 0.59 21.75
CA ALA A 584 21.80 1.42 20.77
C ALA A 584 22.97 0.66 20.13
N GLY A 585 23.08 0.78 18.80
CA GLY A 585 24.17 0.16 18.02
C GLY A 585 23.92 -1.27 17.57
N TYR A 586 22.97 -2.00 18.17
CA TYR A 586 22.66 -3.38 17.77
C TYR A 586 21.74 -3.44 16.53
N LYS A 587 21.90 -4.48 15.72
CA LYS A 587 21.09 -4.75 14.52
C LYS A 587 19.89 -5.64 14.80
N SER A 588 19.85 -6.28 15.95
CA SER A 588 18.71 -7.03 16.43
C SER A 588 18.67 -7.06 17.96
N ILE A 589 17.46 -7.20 18.50
CA ILE A 589 17.26 -7.60 19.89
C ILE A 589 16.64 -8.98 19.93
N LYS A 590 16.95 -9.73 20.99
CA LYS A 590 16.35 -11.02 21.27
C LYS A 590 15.79 -11.03 22.67
N LEU A 591 14.50 -11.36 22.78
CA LEU A 591 13.75 -11.44 24.02
C LEU A 591 13.57 -12.93 24.36
N THR A 592 13.94 -13.35 25.56
CA THR A 592 13.73 -14.73 26.00
C THR A 592 13.06 -14.78 27.37
N VAL A 593 12.25 -15.81 27.57
CA VAL A 593 11.64 -16.13 28.86
C VAL A 593 12.09 -17.54 29.23
N ASP A 594 12.88 -17.67 30.28
CA ASP A 594 13.38 -18.96 30.76
C ASP A 594 12.50 -19.47 31.92
N ASN A 595 12.36 -20.78 32.03
CA ASN A 595 11.68 -21.39 33.17
C ASN A 595 12.59 -21.36 34.41
N SER A 596 12.07 -20.89 35.55
CA SER A 596 12.75 -20.92 36.85
C SER A 596 11.93 -21.58 37.97
N GLY A 597 10.74 -22.09 37.66
CA GLY A 597 9.83 -22.79 38.56
C GLY A 597 8.49 -23.10 37.86
N GLY A 598 7.81 -24.16 38.27
CA GLY A 598 6.50 -24.51 37.70
C GLY A 598 6.55 -25.27 36.37
N THR A 599 5.37 -25.65 35.87
CA THR A 599 5.22 -26.35 34.58
C THR A 599 5.17 -25.34 33.44
N LEU A 600 5.42 -25.82 32.21
CA LEU A 600 5.34 -25.01 31.00
C LEU A 600 3.97 -24.31 30.85
N ALA A 601 2.89 -25.04 31.16
CA ALA A 601 1.52 -24.52 31.11
C ALA A 601 1.25 -23.47 32.20
N ALA A 602 1.90 -23.58 33.36
CA ALA A 602 1.80 -22.61 34.44
C ALA A 602 2.62 -21.33 34.20
N ASN A 603 3.58 -21.37 33.28
CA ASN A 603 4.54 -20.29 33.07
C ASN A 603 4.15 -19.43 31.86
N GLN A 604 2.95 -18.87 31.92
CA GLN A 604 2.46 -17.87 30.98
C GLN A 604 3.04 -16.51 31.38
N ALA A 605 3.67 -15.83 30.44
CA ALA A 605 4.54 -14.70 30.72
C ALA A 605 4.35 -13.59 29.70
N ASP A 606 4.24 -12.37 30.20
CA ASP A 606 3.90 -11.20 29.41
C ASP A 606 5.06 -10.22 29.30
N TRP A 607 5.35 -9.82 28.06
CA TRP A 607 6.08 -8.59 27.76
C TRP A 607 5.08 -7.46 27.50
N ALA A 608 4.37 -7.04 28.55
CA ALA A 608 3.37 -5.97 28.45
C ALA A 608 4.03 -4.63 28.07
N ASN A 609 3.35 -3.83 27.26
CA ASN A 609 3.84 -2.56 26.70
C ASN A 609 5.24 -2.62 26.05
N ALA A 610 5.67 -3.80 25.59
CA ALA A 610 6.97 -4.00 24.95
C ALA A 610 7.13 -3.11 23.73
N ARG A 611 8.11 -2.21 23.76
CA ARG A 611 8.34 -1.21 22.71
C ARG A 611 9.79 -0.78 22.62
N VAL A 612 10.21 -0.35 21.44
CA VAL A 612 11.48 0.34 21.24
C VAL A 612 11.26 1.85 21.13
N ILE A 613 12.25 2.65 21.54
CA ILE A 613 12.15 4.11 21.61
C ILE A 613 13.25 4.78 20.79
N PHE A 614 12.85 5.88 20.15
CA PHE A 614 13.67 6.80 19.40
C PHE A 614 13.82 8.08 20.23
N ASP A 615 14.97 8.30 20.86
CA ASP A 615 15.14 9.50 21.67
C ASP A 615 16.43 10.26 21.31
N LYS A 616 16.30 11.24 20.41
CA LYS A 616 17.38 12.13 19.96
C LYS A 616 16.94 13.60 20.06
N PRO A 617 17.88 14.56 20.09
CA PRO A 617 17.54 15.98 20.05
C PRO A 617 16.67 16.35 18.84
N LYS A 618 15.74 17.30 19.02
CA LYS A 618 14.75 17.71 18.00
C LYS A 618 15.00 19.14 17.52
N ASN A 619 14.36 19.57 16.43
CA ASN A 619 14.38 20.97 15.91
C ASN A 619 15.78 21.61 15.77
N LEU A 620 16.75 20.86 15.22
CA LEU A 620 18.10 21.36 15.02
C LEU A 620 18.10 22.54 14.03
N SER A 621 18.67 23.69 14.43
CA SER A 621 18.76 24.89 13.59
C SER A 621 20.07 25.63 13.82
N ALA A 622 20.63 26.17 12.74
CA ALA A 622 21.81 27.05 12.80
C ALA A 622 21.35 28.51 12.78
N THR A 623 21.85 29.30 13.73
CA THR A 623 21.67 30.75 13.81
C THR A 623 23.05 31.42 13.93
N ASN A 624 23.09 32.75 13.82
CA ASN A 624 24.31 33.53 14.12
C ASN A 624 25.52 33.02 13.33
N ILE A 625 25.32 32.91 12.01
CA ILE A 625 26.31 32.37 11.07
C ILE A 625 27.26 33.51 10.68
N PHE A 626 28.49 33.47 11.16
CA PHE A 626 29.54 34.47 10.93
C PHE A 626 30.71 33.88 10.13
N LYS A 627 31.78 34.67 9.92
CA LYS A 627 33.01 34.26 9.23
C LYS A 627 33.71 33.07 9.89
N LYS A 628 33.75 33.08 11.22
CA LYS A 628 34.53 32.12 12.03
C LYS A 628 33.73 31.45 13.13
N CYS A 629 32.41 31.67 13.20
CA CYS A 629 31.57 30.99 14.18
C CYS A 629 30.16 30.76 13.68
N ILE A 630 29.52 29.72 14.19
CA ILE A 630 28.12 29.35 13.93
C ILE A 630 27.50 28.87 15.23
N GLN A 631 26.31 29.36 15.58
CA GLN A 631 25.56 28.86 16.73
C GLN A 631 24.54 27.80 16.30
N LEU A 632 24.56 26.66 16.98
CA LEU A 632 23.62 25.56 16.79
C LEU A 632 22.62 25.55 17.94
N ASN A 633 21.33 25.42 17.65
CA ASN A 633 20.24 25.35 18.63
C ASN A 633 19.41 24.10 18.39
N TRP A 634 18.89 23.49 19.46
CA TRP A 634 18.00 22.33 19.39
C TRP A 634 16.99 22.35 20.53
N THR A 635 15.96 21.51 20.43
CA THR A 635 15.07 21.18 21.55
C THR A 635 15.48 19.87 22.19
N ALA A 636 15.28 19.77 23.51
CA ALA A 636 15.77 18.66 24.32
C ALA A 636 15.32 17.27 23.82
N ALA A 637 16.16 16.26 24.06
CA ALA A 637 15.76 14.86 24.00
C ALA A 637 14.94 14.50 25.26
N ASN A 638 14.09 13.48 25.17
CA ASN A 638 13.13 13.06 26.18
C ASN A 638 13.47 11.67 26.75
N ASP A 639 14.24 11.65 27.84
CA ASP A 639 14.50 10.41 28.59
C ASP A 639 13.78 10.39 29.95
N LEU A 640 13.28 9.22 30.36
CA LEU A 640 12.59 9.05 31.65
C LEU A 640 13.54 9.15 32.85
N ASN A 641 14.83 8.83 32.67
CA ASN A 641 15.84 8.94 33.72
C ASN A 641 16.59 10.27 33.65
N GLY A 642 16.24 11.13 32.69
CA GLY A 642 16.85 12.43 32.47
C GLY A 642 18.08 12.39 31.57
N ILE A 643 18.23 13.43 30.76
CA ILE A 643 19.46 13.70 30.01
C ILE A 643 20.50 14.28 30.98
N VAL A 644 21.76 13.84 30.88
CA VAL A 644 22.88 14.36 31.69
C VAL A 644 23.73 15.35 30.89
N SER A 645 23.93 15.10 29.59
CA SER A 645 24.73 15.98 28.73
C SER A 645 24.38 15.87 27.24
N TYR A 646 24.84 16.82 26.43
CA TYR A 646 24.84 16.79 24.98
C TYR A 646 26.26 16.77 24.44
N GLN A 647 26.53 15.95 23.43
CA GLN A 647 27.82 15.88 22.74
C GLN A 647 27.70 16.53 21.35
N LEU A 648 28.62 17.43 21.04
CA LEU A 648 28.62 18.31 19.86
C LEU A 648 29.78 17.93 18.93
N PHE A 649 29.51 17.83 17.63
CA PHE A 649 30.49 17.39 16.64
C PHE A 649 30.62 18.38 15.48
N LYS A 650 31.84 18.55 14.99
CA LYS A 650 32.20 19.26 13.75
C LYS A 650 32.88 18.26 12.82
N ASP A 651 32.32 18.06 11.63
CA ASP A 651 32.79 17.09 10.63
C ASP A 651 33.05 15.71 11.26
N ASP A 652 32.06 15.24 12.02
CA ASP A 652 32.05 13.99 12.77
C ASP A 652 33.07 13.85 13.92
N THR A 653 33.93 14.85 14.14
CA THR A 653 34.87 14.93 15.28
C THR A 653 34.18 15.55 16.49
N LEU A 654 34.34 14.95 17.68
CA LEU A 654 33.77 15.47 18.92
C LEU A 654 34.48 16.77 19.32
N GLU A 655 33.73 17.85 19.44
CA GLU A 655 34.24 19.17 19.83
C GLU A 655 33.97 19.48 21.29
N ALA A 656 32.77 19.16 21.78
CA ALA A 656 32.38 19.49 23.15
C ALA A 656 31.36 18.51 23.73
N THR A 657 31.30 18.48 25.06
CA THR A 657 30.22 17.87 25.83
C THR A 657 29.68 18.93 26.81
N ILE A 658 28.39 19.22 26.77
CA ILE A 658 27.75 20.28 27.57
C ILE A 658 26.62 19.72 28.45
N PRO A 659 26.29 20.35 29.60
CA PRO A 659 25.22 19.86 30.47
C PRO A 659 23.83 19.85 29.80
N ALA A 660 22.94 18.98 30.28
CA ALA A 660 21.60 18.79 29.71
C ALA A 660 20.69 20.03 29.74
N GLY A 661 20.94 20.99 30.62
CA GLY A 661 20.21 22.26 30.67
C GLY A 661 20.56 23.22 29.52
N THR A 662 21.62 22.92 28.76
CA THR A 662 22.09 23.77 27.67
C THR A 662 21.61 23.23 26.33
N LEU A 663 20.82 24.04 25.61
CA LEU A 663 20.16 23.68 24.35
C LEU A 663 20.69 24.45 23.13
N ASN A 664 21.86 25.07 23.28
CA ASN A 664 22.58 25.71 22.20
C ASN A 664 24.10 25.56 22.40
N TYR A 665 24.86 25.65 21.30
CA TYR A 665 26.32 25.60 21.32
C TYR A 665 26.90 26.41 20.16
N THR A 666 27.95 27.19 20.41
CA THR A 666 28.64 27.97 19.39
C THR A 666 29.91 27.26 18.97
N PHE A 667 29.97 26.85 17.71
CA PHE A 667 31.22 26.43 17.07
C PHE A 667 32.00 27.68 16.67
N ASP A 668 33.25 27.81 17.10
CA ASP A 668 34.15 28.92 16.79
C ASP A 668 35.39 28.46 16.01
N ASN A 669 36.33 29.38 15.78
CA ASN A 669 37.58 29.14 15.03
C ASN A 669 37.37 28.47 13.66
N LEU A 670 36.21 28.71 13.04
CA LEU A 670 35.86 28.16 11.74
C LEU A 670 36.60 28.91 10.61
N SER A 671 36.86 28.22 9.52
CA SER A 671 37.37 28.80 8.28
C SER A 671 36.27 29.57 7.57
N ILE A 672 36.67 30.65 6.90
CA ILE A 672 35.77 31.55 6.17
C ILE A 672 35.25 30.85 4.92
N ASN A 673 33.99 31.11 4.55
CA ASN A 673 33.34 30.56 3.35
C ASN A 673 33.45 29.03 3.22
N THR A 674 33.41 28.34 4.36
CA THR A 674 33.65 26.89 4.45
C THR A 674 32.39 26.21 4.96
N SER A 675 31.98 25.13 4.28
CA SER A 675 30.85 24.30 4.70
C SER A 675 31.29 23.31 5.76
N TYR A 676 30.53 23.21 6.84
CA TYR A 676 30.73 22.27 7.95
C TYR A 676 29.51 21.38 8.13
N LYS A 677 29.73 20.12 8.53
CA LYS A 677 28.69 19.23 9.05
C LYS A 677 28.69 19.33 10.58
N LEU A 678 27.67 19.98 11.13
CA LEU A 678 27.53 20.18 12.58
C LEU A 678 26.47 19.24 13.15
N SER A 679 26.77 18.60 14.29
CA SER A 679 25.90 17.59 14.89
C SER A 679 25.75 17.71 16.40
N VAL A 680 24.64 17.21 16.92
CA VAL A 680 24.41 17.01 18.36
C VAL A 680 23.80 15.64 18.66
N LYS A 681 24.18 15.03 19.80
CA LYS A 681 23.49 13.86 20.38
C LYS A 681 23.35 14.02 21.89
N ALA A 682 22.36 13.35 22.49
CA ALA A 682 22.12 13.38 23.93
C ALA A 682 22.82 12.20 24.64
N LEU A 683 23.16 12.37 25.91
CA LEU A 683 23.68 11.35 26.81
C LEU A 683 22.81 11.34 28.08
N ASP A 684 22.35 10.17 28.52
CA ASP A 684 21.53 10.04 29.73
C ASP A 684 22.37 9.84 31.02
N ILE A 685 21.70 9.81 32.17
CA ILE A 685 22.34 9.60 33.49
C ILE A 685 23.07 8.25 33.62
N ASN A 686 22.75 7.27 32.78
CA ASN A 686 23.38 5.95 32.77
C ASN A 686 24.53 5.84 31.75
N GLY A 687 24.89 6.94 31.08
CA GLY A 687 25.97 7.00 30.10
C GLY A 687 25.59 6.49 28.70
N PHE A 688 24.30 6.34 28.40
CA PHE A 688 23.81 5.91 27.09
C PHE A 688 23.60 7.08 26.15
N SER A 689 24.00 6.94 24.88
CA SER A 689 23.93 8.03 23.90
C SER A 689 22.89 7.83 22.81
N SER A 690 22.19 8.92 22.41
CA SER A 690 21.30 8.93 21.26
C SER A 690 22.05 8.82 19.92
N ALA A 691 21.32 8.61 18.83
CA ALA A 691 21.83 8.93 17.49
C ALA A 691 22.10 10.44 17.34
N LYS A 692 23.01 10.83 16.43
CA LYS A 692 23.27 12.23 16.08
C LYS A 692 22.12 12.81 15.24
N ILE A 693 21.86 14.11 15.39
CA ILE A 693 21.13 14.93 14.42
C ILE A 693 22.11 15.95 13.83
N ASP A 694 22.08 16.11 12.51
CA ASP A 694 23.11 16.85 11.75
C ASP A 694 22.48 17.98 10.92
N THR A 695 23.26 19.02 10.64
CA THR A 695 22.96 20.05 9.62
C THR A 695 24.23 20.45 8.88
N ASN A 696 24.12 20.71 7.58
CA ASN A 696 25.22 21.23 6.77
C ASN A 696 25.05 22.74 6.64
N ILE A 697 26.04 23.51 7.08
CA ILE A 697 25.97 24.96 7.07
C ILE A 697 27.34 25.58 6.77
N SER A 698 27.35 26.62 5.95
CA SER A 698 28.57 27.34 5.59
C SER A 698 28.73 28.61 6.41
N THR A 699 29.96 28.88 6.85
CA THR A 699 30.32 30.22 7.34
C THR A 699 30.16 31.24 6.22
N VAL A 700 29.81 32.48 6.57
CA VAL A 700 29.61 33.54 5.56
C VAL A 700 30.93 34.13 5.10
N SER A 701 30.97 34.56 3.83
CA SER A 701 32.02 35.38 3.25
C SER A 701 31.69 36.87 3.35
N ALA A 702 31.39 37.40 4.54
CA ALA A 702 30.96 38.80 4.64
C ALA A 702 32.11 39.78 4.95
N SER A 703 32.68 40.41 3.92
CA SER A 703 33.42 41.67 4.09
C SER A 703 32.47 42.73 4.66
N ILE A 704 32.90 43.55 5.63
CA ILE A 704 32.18 44.81 5.91
C ILE A 704 32.26 45.64 4.61
N LEU A 705 31.10 45.95 4.03
CA LEU A 705 31.01 46.97 2.99
C LEU A 705 31.04 48.32 3.71
N TYR A 706 32.19 48.97 3.71
CA TYR A 706 32.20 50.42 3.75
C TYR A 706 31.59 50.88 2.43
N SER A 707 30.84 51.99 2.42
CA SER A 707 30.30 52.57 1.18
C SER A 707 31.37 52.77 0.09
N ASN A 708 32.66 52.76 0.47
CA ASN A 708 33.80 53.12 -0.37
C ASN A 708 34.93 52.06 -0.37
N ASN A 709 34.66 50.74 -0.24
CA ASN A 709 35.68 49.67 -0.39
C ASN A 709 36.96 49.85 0.46
N ASN A 710 36.83 50.27 1.72
CA ASN A 710 37.94 50.38 2.68
C ASN A 710 38.96 51.51 2.39
N GLN A 711 38.59 52.52 1.58
CA GLN A 711 39.38 53.73 1.35
C GLN A 711 38.52 54.95 1.68
N VAL A 712 38.82 55.60 2.80
CA VAL A 712 38.06 56.72 3.36
C VAL A 712 38.81 58.02 3.06
N CYS A 713 38.14 58.99 2.44
CA CYS A 713 38.71 60.30 2.14
C CYS A 713 38.42 61.29 3.28
N ILE A 714 39.21 62.36 3.38
CA ILE A 714 38.93 63.43 4.35
C ILE A 714 37.59 64.09 3.97
N GLY A 715 36.64 64.11 4.92
CA GLY A 715 35.28 64.64 4.73
C GLY A 715 34.18 63.58 4.54
N ASP A 716 34.51 62.29 4.48
CA ASP A 716 33.51 61.22 4.43
C ASP A 716 32.79 61.05 5.78
N THR A 717 31.51 60.67 5.72
CA THR A 717 30.71 60.20 6.87
C THR A 717 30.33 58.74 6.65
N ILE A 718 30.75 57.84 7.56
CA ILE A 718 30.50 56.39 7.44
C ILE A 718 29.46 55.96 8.47
N VAL A 719 28.49 55.16 8.03
CA VAL A 719 27.56 54.42 8.90
C VAL A 719 27.85 52.93 8.71
N PRO A 720 28.42 52.24 9.72
CA PRO A 720 28.68 50.81 9.61
C PRO A 720 27.34 50.05 9.56
N THR A 721 27.14 49.23 8.53
CA THR A 721 25.99 48.33 8.43
C THR A 721 26.48 46.88 8.46
N VAL A 722 25.91 46.07 9.34
CA VAL A 722 26.15 44.62 9.40
C VAL A 722 24.83 43.86 9.46
N SER A 723 24.85 42.67 8.87
CA SER A 723 23.80 41.67 8.98
C SER A 723 24.41 40.43 9.66
N PRO A 724 23.78 39.86 10.70
CA PRO A 724 22.47 40.21 11.25
C PRO A 724 22.49 41.47 12.15
N LEU A 725 21.35 42.17 12.21
CA LEU A 725 21.11 43.37 13.02
C LEU A 725 21.19 43.05 14.52
N GLY A 726 21.91 43.88 15.31
CA GLY A 726 21.80 43.90 16.78
C GLY A 726 23.09 43.92 17.61
N GLY A 727 24.28 43.85 17.01
CA GLY A 727 25.55 43.97 17.75
C GLY A 727 26.01 45.42 17.98
N ILE A 728 26.97 45.58 18.88
CA ILE A 728 27.52 46.87 19.29
C ILE A 728 28.92 47.00 18.69
N PHE A 729 29.15 48.07 17.94
CA PHE A 729 30.49 48.48 17.52
C PHE A 729 31.21 49.19 18.67
N LYS A 730 32.45 48.81 18.93
CA LYS A 730 33.34 49.50 19.87
C LYS A 730 34.64 49.85 19.16
N VAL A 731 35.05 51.11 19.27
CA VAL A 731 36.39 51.53 18.86
C VAL A 731 37.38 51.03 19.91
N VAL A 732 38.44 50.37 19.44
CA VAL A 732 39.47 49.79 20.32
C VAL A 732 40.70 50.70 20.35
N ASP A 733 41.05 51.34 19.23
CA ASP A 733 42.19 52.27 19.13
C ASP A 733 41.97 53.35 18.04
N LYS A 734 42.48 54.58 18.29
CA LYS A 734 42.35 55.75 17.38
C LYS A 734 43.40 56.86 17.62
N PRO A 735 43.71 57.72 16.62
CA PRO A 735 44.42 58.98 16.80
C PRO A 735 43.62 60.04 17.61
N ALA A 736 44.33 60.99 18.22
CA ALA A 736 43.75 61.99 19.12
C ALA A 736 42.70 62.92 18.45
N ALA A 737 42.85 63.20 17.15
CA ALA A 737 42.03 64.17 16.41
C ALA A 737 40.71 63.62 15.84
N VAL A 738 40.39 62.32 16.04
CA VAL A 738 39.11 61.72 15.59
C VAL A 738 38.04 61.93 16.68
N THR A 739 36.95 62.63 16.38
CA THR A 739 35.80 62.82 17.27
C THR A 739 34.71 61.80 16.98
N PHE A 740 34.07 61.26 18.02
CA PHE A 740 33.03 60.23 17.93
C PHE A 740 31.78 60.69 18.68
N ASP A 741 30.60 60.65 18.05
CA ASP A 741 29.32 60.80 18.73
C ASP A 741 28.58 59.46 18.72
N LEU A 742 28.77 58.67 19.78
CA LEU A 742 28.05 57.43 20.00
C LEU A 742 26.89 57.71 20.96
N THR A 743 25.77 58.21 20.44
CA THR A 743 24.50 58.06 21.16
C THR A 743 24.18 56.57 21.26
N SER A 744 23.62 56.12 22.38
CA SER A 744 23.57 54.73 22.85
C SER A 744 22.67 53.77 22.05
N SER A 745 22.61 53.90 20.73
CA SER A 745 21.90 53.03 19.80
C SER A 745 22.80 52.64 18.64
N SER A 746 22.64 51.41 18.16
CA SER A 746 23.50 50.63 17.25
C SER A 746 23.77 51.19 15.83
N THR A 747 23.69 52.51 15.60
CA THR A 747 23.89 53.16 14.29
C THR A 747 24.35 54.62 14.41
N GLY A 748 25.52 54.87 14.99
CA GLY A 748 26.15 56.21 14.99
C GLY A 748 26.97 56.46 13.72
N ALA A 749 26.92 57.67 13.18
CA ALA A 749 27.73 58.10 12.03
C ALA A 749 29.14 58.55 12.48
N VAL A 750 30.17 58.16 11.73
CA VAL A 750 31.58 58.53 12.02
C VAL A 750 32.08 59.50 10.95
N SER A 751 32.64 60.65 11.35
CA SER A 751 33.23 61.65 10.45
C SER A 751 34.73 61.80 10.71
N PHE A 752 35.51 61.95 9.63
CA PHE A 752 36.98 61.92 9.69
C PHE A 752 37.58 63.28 9.28
N GLY A 753 38.29 63.94 10.21
CA GLY A 753 38.91 65.25 10.00
C GLY A 753 40.40 65.26 9.64
N SER A 754 41.09 64.11 9.69
CA SER A 754 42.53 63.98 9.38
C SER A 754 42.91 62.53 9.04
N GLU A 755 44.09 62.33 8.46
CA GLU A 755 44.66 61.01 8.10
C GLU A 755 44.97 60.14 9.35
N GLY A 756 44.79 58.80 9.26
CA GLY A 756 45.17 57.88 10.34
C GLY A 756 44.51 56.49 10.32
N PHE A 757 45.04 55.54 11.11
CA PHE A 757 44.52 54.17 11.30
C PHE A 757 43.44 54.11 12.39
N VAL A 758 42.37 53.33 12.18
CA VAL A 758 41.29 53.11 13.16
C VAL A 758 41.00 51.62 13.32
N LEU A 759 40.92 51.15 14.58
CA LEU A 759 40.58 49.76 14.93
C LEU A 759 39.18 49.67 15.55
N MET A 760 38.29 48.86 14.95
CA MET A 760 36.93 48.62 15.44
C MET A 760 36.68 47.13 15.76
N ARG A 761 35.97 46.86 16.86
CA ARG A 761 35.46 45.53 17.22
C ARG A 761 33.94 45.51 17.14
N TYR A 762 33.39 44.43 16.58
CA TYR A 762 31.97 44.13 16.61
C TYR A 762 31.73 42.94 17.54
N ALA A 763 30.88 43.15 18.55
CA ALA A 763 30.45 42.11 19.47
C ALA A 763 28.93 42.13 19.60
N TRP A 764 28.29 40.97 19.53
CA TRP A 764 26.86 40.87 19.81
C TRP A 764 26.64 40.64 21.30
N ALA A 765 25.76 41.44 21.90
CA ALA A 765 25.51 41.39 23.34
C ALA A 765 25.06 39.99 23.77
N GLY A 766 25.80 39.36 24.68
CA GLY A 766 25.48 38.05 25.22
C GLY A 766 26.08 36.84 24.49
N THR A 767 26.97 37.02 23.49
CA THR A 767 27.66 35.90 22.81
C THR A 767 29.18 36.02 22.86
N ALA A 768 29.88 34.88 22.77
CA ALA A 768 31.34 34.82 22.66
C ALA A 768 31.87 35.05 21.22
N CYS A 769 30.99 35.18 20.22
CA CYS A 769 31.37 35.49 18.84
C CYS A 769 31.76 36.97 18.73
N VAL A 770 33.06 37.23 18.51
CA VAL A 770 33.62 38.57 18.29
C VAL A 770 34.31 38.60 16.93
N ASP A 771 34.09 39.66 16.16
CA ASP A 771 34.82 39.94 14.91
C ASP A 771 35.51 41.31 15.01
N SER A 772 36.73 41.44 14.48
CA SER A 772 37.55 42.66 14.55
C SER A 772 37.95 43.15 13.16
N PHE A 773 37.98 44.46 12.97
CA PHE A 773 38.20 45.09 11.66
C PHE A 773 39.07 46.35 11.79
N ASP A 774 40.03 46.49 10.87
CA ASP A 774 41.02 47.56 10.84
C ASP A 774 40.90 48.30 9.50
N PHE A 775 40.98 49.63 9.49
CA PHE A 775 41.00 50.42 8.25
C PHE A 775 41.81 51.73 8.38
N TYR A 776 42.24 52.30 7.24
CA TYR A 776 43.05 53.52 7.14
C TYR A 776 42.28 54.64 6.42
N VAL A 777 42.38 55.87 6.91
CA VAL A 777 41.84 57.09 6.27
C VAL A 777 42.97 57.81 5.54
N GLY A 778 42.83 58.07 4.23
CA GLY A 778 43.87 58.68 3.38
C GLY A 778 43.69 60.19 3.13
N GLY A 779 44.78 60.92 2.82
CA GLY A 779 44.86 62.39 2.78
C GLY A 779 44.25 63.16 1.59
N LEU A 780 43.39 62.58 0.75
CA LEU A 780 42.80 63.23 -0.43
C LEU A 780 41.35 63.71 -0.17
N VAL A 781 40.91 64.79 -0.84
CA VAL A 781 39.55 65.39 -0.73
C VAL A 781 38.63 64.87 -1.84
N LYS A 782 37.38 64.51 -1.50
CA LYS A 782 36.40 63.88 -2.39
C LYS A 782 36.01 64.75 -3.62
N PRO A 783 36.12 64.25 -4.87
CA PRO A 783 35.74 64.97 -6.10
C PRO A 783 34.22 64.92 -6.43
N GLN A 784 33.74 65.80 -7.31
CA GLN A 784 32.37 65.79 -7.84
C GLN A 784 32.13 64.67 -8.88
N PRO A 785 30.92 64.08 -8.98
CA PRO A 785 30.60 62.98 -9.90
C PRO A 785 30.56 63.39 -11.38
N PRO A 786 30.92 62.47 -12.32
CA PRO A 786 30.73 62.71 -13.75
C PRO A 786 29.25 62.59 -14.16
N THR A 787 28.88 63.08 -15.35
CA THR A 787 27.54 62.92 -15.94
C THR A 787 27.59 61.96 -17.12
N VAL A 788 26.76 60.91 -17.09
CA VAL A 788 26.64 59.91 -18.15
C VAL A 788 25.57 60.31 -19.16
N THR A 789 25.88 60.25 -20.46
CA THR A 789 25.03 60.66 -21.59
C THR A 789 24.89 59.57 -22.66
N ASN A 790 23.63 59.18 -22.98
CA ASN A 790 23.10 58.76 -24.30
C ASN A 790 21.55 58.52 -24.24
N ALA A 791 20.89 58.32 -25.39
CA ALA A 791 19.43 58.34 -25.65
C ALA A 791 18.53 57.64 -24.60
N ALA A 792 17.69 58.46 -23.94
CA ALA A 792 16.79 58.14 -22.83
C ALA A 792 16.10 56.76 -22.85
N ASP A 793 16.16 56.02 -21.73
CA ASP A 793 15.39 54.79 -21.44
C ASP A 793 15.10 53.98 -22.70
N SER A 794 16.17 53.65 -23.44
CA SER A 794 16.07 53.00 -24.74
C SER A 794 15.64 51.56 -24.52
N LEU A 795 14.50 51.21 -25.09
CA LEU A 795 13.97 49.85 -25.10
C LEU A 795 14.62 49.10 -26.26
N ILE A 796 15.37 48.04 -25.98
CA ILE A 796 16.15 47.30 -26.99
C ILE A 796 15.81 45.80 -26.99
N ASN A 797 16.09 45.13 -28.10
CA ASN A 797 16.03 43.67 -28.17
C ASN A 797 17.21 43.06 -27.41
N LYS A 798 16.97 41.89 -26.83
CA LYS A 798 17.98 41.11 -26.10
C LYS A 798 19.28 40.96 -26.88
N GLY A 799 20.40 41.33 -26.24
CA GLY A 799 21.74 41.18 -26.81
C GLY A 799 22.14 42.26 -27.84
N THR A 800 21.33 43.29 -28.06
CA THR A 800 21.71 44.43 -28.92
C THR A 800 22.78 45.30 -28.24
N THR A 801 23.84 45.67 -28.96
CA THR A 801 24.95 46.49 -28.44
C THR A 801 24.68 47.99 -28.55
N LEU A 802 25.00 48.76 -27.50
CA LEU A 802 24.92 50.23 -27.41
C LEU A 802 26.21 50.83 -26.85
N THR A 803 26.52 52.09 -27.18
CA THR A 803 27.65 52.84 -26.58
C THR A 803 27.16 53.91 -25.60
N LEU A 804 27.72 53.97 -24.39
CA LEU A 804 27.45 54.97 -23.35
C LEU A 804 28.70 55.86 -23.14
N ASN A 805 28.51 57.16 -22.92
CA ASN A 805 29.61 58.13 -22.72
C ASN A 805 29.48 58.84 -21.36
N ALA A 806 30.59 59.22 -20.74
CA ALA A 806 30.63 60.00 -19.50
C ALA A 806 31.46 61.29 -19.66
N SER A 807 31.04 62.38 -19.00
CA SER A 807 31.77 63.66 -19.01
C SER A 807 33.12 63.55 -18.28
N SER A 808 34.14 64.28 -18.74
CA SER A 808 35.50 64.28 -18.17
C SER A 808 35.56 64.69 -16.69
N CYS A 809 36.43 64.04 -15.92
CA CYS A 809 36.78 64.39 -14.53
C CYS A 809 37.87 65.48 -14.45
N LEU A 810 38.14 66.02 -13.26
CA LEU A 810 39.29 66.91 -13.00
C LEU A 810 40.62 66.21 -13.33
N SER A 811 41.68 66.97 -13.62
CA SER A 811 42.94 66.47 -14.20
C SER A 811 43.58 65.28 -13.48
N ASP A 812 43.39 65.20 -12.16
CA ASP A 812 44.03 64.19 -11.34
C ASP A 812 43.15 62.92 -11.22
N TYR A 813 41.96 62.91 -11.83
CA TYR A 813 40.98 61.82 -11.74
C TYR A 813 40.65 61.24 -13.12
N THR A 814 40.45 59.92 -13.20
CA THR A 814 40.02 59.19 -14.40
C THR A 814 38.56 58.72 -14.25
N ILE A 815 37.86 58.53 -15.37
CA ILE A 815 36.51 57.95 -15.38
C ILE A 815 36.62 56.44 -15.29
N GLU A 816 35.88 55.85 -14.36
CA GLU A 816 35.68 54.41 -14.27
C GLU A 816 34.18 54.08 -14.17
N TRP A 817 33.76 53.04 -14.87
CA TRP A 817 32.37 52.58 -14.89
C TRP A 817 32.10 51.52 -13.81
N PHE A 818 30.82 51.26 -13.53
CA PHE A 818 30.38 50.25 -12.54
C PHE A 818 30.99 48.85 -12.72
N ASP A 819 31.44 48.49 -13.93
CA ASP A 819 32.09 47.23 -14.27
C ASP A 819 33.64 47.30 -14.22
N GLN A 820 34.17 48.40 -13.66
CA GLN A 820 35.60 48.73 -13.51
C GLN A 820 36.31 49.11 -14.82
N THR A 821 35.58 49.29 -15.92
CA THR A 821 36.18 49.76 -17.17
C THR A 821 36.60 51.23 -17.05
N VAL A 822 37.88 51.52 -17.29
CA VAL A 822 38.43 52.89 -17.25
C VAL A 822 38.50 53.45 -18.67
N ASN A 823 37.44 54.11 -19.10
CA ASN A 823 37.34 54.71 -20.42
C ASN A 823 36.26 55.80 -20.41
N PRO A 824 36.44 56.93 -21.14
CA PRO A 824 35.38 57.92 -21.32
C PRO A 824 34.06 57.36 -21.90
N SER A 825 34.10 56.19 -22.54
CA SER A 825 32.92 55.50 -23.08
C SER A 825 33.00 53.98 -22.95
N ILE A 826 31.85 53.30 -22.86
CA ILE A 826 31.74 51.83 -22.85
C ILE A 826 30.72 51.32 -23.86
N MET A 827 30.91 50.11 -24.38
CA MET A 827 29.92 49.38 -25.17
C MET A 827 29.25 48.29 -24.32
N VAL A 828 27.93 48.20 -24.35
CA VAL A 828 27.13 47.27 -23.53
C VAL A 828 26.11 46.52 -24.38
N SER A 829 25.92 45.23 -24.11
CA SER A 829 24.95 44.37 -24.83
C SER A 829 24.06 43.59 -23.85
N PRO A 830 23.17 44.26 -23.10
CA PRO A 830 22.42 43.61 -22.04
C PRO A 830 21.39 42.61 -22.58
N ILE A 831 21.29 41.48 -21.88
CA ILE A 831 20.25 40.46 -22.12
C ILE A 831 19.05 40.59 -21.17
N ASP A 832 19.20 41.37 -20.10
CA ASP A 832 18.15 41.73 -19.14
C ASP A 832 18.19 43.23 -18.86
N THR A 833 17.08 43.80 -18.39
CA THR A 833 17.00 45.24 -18.03
C THR A 833 18.05 45.60 -16.98
N SER A 834 19.00 46.46 -17.35
CA SER A 834 20.23 46.73 -16.59
C SER A 834 20.45 48.23 -16.39
N SER A 835 21.15 48.62 -15.32
CA SER A 835 21.42 50.04 -15.00
C SER A 835 22.93 50.31 -14.98
N TYR A 836 23.33 51.46 -15.51
CA TYR A 836 24.72 51.83 -15.77
C TYR A 836 25.04 53.20 -15.16
N PHE A 837 26.21 53.33 -14.53
CA PHE A 837 26.71 54.57 -13.95
C PHE A 837 28.25 54.57 -13.93
N ALA A 838 28.86 55.74 -13.69
CA ALA A 838 30.30 55.95 -13.64
C ALA A 838 30.71 56.85 -12.46
N PHE A 839 32.02 56.92 -12.17
CA PHE A 839 32.62 57.74 -11.11
C PHE A 839 33.97 58.31 -11.56
N CYS A 840 34.40 59.39 -10.90
CA CYS A 840 35.74 59.94 -11.01
C CYS A 840 36.66 59.30 -9.95
N LYS A 841 37.81 58.77 -10.37
CA LYS A 841 38.75 58.02 -9.53
C LYS A 841 40.17 58.56 -9.61
N ASN A 842 40.85 58.70 -8.47
CA ASN A 842 42.30 58.89 -8.40
C ASN A 842 42.85 58.04 -7.26
N SER A 843 43.88 57.23 -7.52
CA SER A 843 44.62 56.36 -6.59
C SER A 843 43.80 55.63 -5.50
N SER A 844 43.25 56.38 -4.53
CA SER A 844 42.48 55.92 -3.38
C SER A 844 41.18 56.70 -3.08
N CYS A 845 40.76 57.66 -3.92
CA CYS A 845 39.55 58.46 -3.70
C CYS A 845 38.59 58.45 -4.90
N TYR A 846 37.30 58.37 -4.61
CA TYR A 846 36.20 58.32 -5.59
C TYR A 846 35.21 59.46 -5.39
N SER A 847 34.59 59.94 -6.47
CA SER A 847 33.40 60.78 -6.39
C SER A 847 32.18 60.00 -5.90
N ASP A 848 31.07 60.70 -5.64
CA ASP A 848 29.75 60.06 -5.66
C ASP A 848 29.46 59.41 -7.03
N THR A 849 28.41 58.59 -7.11
CA THR A 849 27.96 57.99 -8.38
C THR A 849 27.38 59.04 -9.32
N SER A 850 27.65 58.92 -10.62
CA SER A 850 26.94 59.70 -11.66
C SER A 850 25.43 59.49 -11.61
N ASN A 851 24.70 60.24 -12.46
CA ASN A 851 23.34 59.85 -12.83
C ASN A 851 23.32 58.41 -13.39
N VAL A 852 22.24 57.66 -13.08
CA VAL A 852 22.07 56.27 -13.51
C VAL A 852 21.27 56.23 -14.81
N ILE A 853 21.78 55.52 -15.81
CA ILE A 853 21.08 55.22 -17.07
C ILE A 853 20.53 53.79 -17.02
N LYS A 854 19.22 53.62 -17.24
CA LYS A 854 18.57 52.30 -17.27
C LYS A 854 18.26 51.86 -18.69
N VAL A 855 18.83 50.75 -19.13
CA VAL A 855 18.57 50.13 -20.43
C VAL A 855 17.55 49.01 -20.25
N LYS A 856 16.39 49.10 -20.91
CA LYS A 856 15.30 48.12 -20.78
C LYS A 856 15.35 47.13 -21.94
N VAL A 857 15.30 45.83 -21.63
CA VAL A 857 15.43 44.74 -22.62
C VAL A 857 14.10 44.02 -22.84
N ILE A 858 13.68 43.86 -24.09
CA ILE A 858 12.50 43.06 -24.49
C ILE A 858 12.91 41.56 -24.58
N PRO A 859 12.16 40.63 -23.95
CA PRO A 859 12.43 39.18 -24.03
C PRO A 859 12.19 38.56 -25.43
N ASP A 860 12.87 37.45 -25.75
CA ASP A 860 12.76 36.71 -27.01
C ASP A 860 11.36 36.06 -27.20
N CYS A 861 10.85 35.97 -28.45
CA CYS A 861 9.51 35.43 -28.82
C CYS A 861 9.24 34.02 -28.24
N PRO A 862 8.50 33.89 -27.13
CA PRO A 862 8.23 32.60 -26.52
C PRO A 862 6.87 32.04 -26.97
N ASN A 863 6.72 30.71 -26.93
CA ASN A 863 5.46 30.02 -27.26
C ASN A 863 4.27 30.51 -26.44
N SER A 864 4.48 30.86 -25.18
CA SER A 864 3.50 31.59 -24.38
C SER A 864 4.23 32.57 -23.48
N PHE A 865 3.65 33.75 -23.28
CA PHE A 865 4.22 34.79 -22.44
C PHE A 865 3.27 35.11 -21.28
N ASN A 866 3.76 34.99 -20.04
CA ASN A 866 2.97 35.14 -18.84
C ASN A 866 3.37 36.42 -18.09
N LEU A 867 2.50 37.41 -18.13
CA LEU A 867 2.60 38.69 -17.43
C LEU A 867 1.76 38.55 -16.16
N VAL A 868 2.37 38.22 -15.02
CA VAL A 868 1.60 38.05 -13.76
C VAL A 868 2.35 38.55 -12.53
N SER A 869 3.53 39.15 -12.70
CA SER A 869 4.32 39.67 -11.58
C SER A 869 4.19 41.18 -11.46
N SER A 870 4.31 41.71 -10.24
CA SER A 870 4.33 43.16 -10.01
C SER A 870 5.49 43.87 -10.72
N LYS A 871 6.57 43.13 -11.07
CA LYS A 871 7.70 43.66 -11.85
C LYS A 871 7.32 44.00 -13.29
N ASP A 872 6.26 43.37 -13.83
CA ASP A 872 5.78 43.60 -15.19
C ASP A 872 4.65 44.65 -15.24
N ASN A 873 4.31 45.29 -14.10
CA ASN A 873 3.38 46.41 -14.06
C ASN A 873 4.00 47.63 -14.75
N LEU A 874 3.21 48.30 -15.61
CA LEU A 874 3.69 49.42 -16.41
C LEU A 874 3.15 50.75 -15.86
N ASN A 875 4.07 51.63 -15.47
CA ASN A 875 3.77 52.96 -14.94
C ASN A 875 4.79 54.00 -15.44
N TYR A 876 4.78 54.29 -16.74
CA TYR A 876 5.73 55.24 -17.35
C TYR A 876 4.99 56.19 -18.29
N GLY A 877 5.40 57.47 -18.33
CA GLY A 877 4.77 58.49 -19.18
C GLY A 877 5.00 58.27 -20.68
N SER A 878 4.29 59.05 -21.51
CA SER A 878 4.23 59.11 -22.98
C SER A 878 5.18 58.21 -23.80
N LYS A 879 5.03 56.89 -23.70
CA LYS A 879 5.75 55.89 -24.52
C LYS A 879 4.83 54.69 -24.77
N SER A 880 4.92 54.11 -25.98
CA SER A 880 4.19 52.89 -26.34
C SER A 880 5.06 51.65 -26.12
N PHE A 881 4.48 50.56 -25.61
CA PHE A 881 5.18 49.29 -25.36
C PHE A 881 4.59 48.16 -26.23
N TYR A 882 5.44 47.31 -26.80
CA TYR A 882 5.02 46.15 -27.60
C TYR A 882 5.47 44.85 -26.95
N PHE A 883 4.53 43.95 -26.71
CA PHE A 883 4.79 42.62 -26.16
C PHE A 883 4.42 41.56 -27.19
N ASN A 884 5.42 40.80 -27.64
CA ASN A 884 5.26 39.80 -28.69
C ASN A 884 5.39 38.38 -28.10
N ALA A 885 4.40 37.53 -28.34
CA ALA A 885 4.49 36.10 -28.07
C ALA A 885 4.13 35.29 -29.31
N SER A 886 4.79 34.15 -29.51
CA SER A 886 4.59 33.37 -30.73
C SER A 886 3.28 32.59 -30.74
N GLN A 887 2.61 32.36 -29.60
CA GLN A 887 1.24 31.81 -29.58
C GLN A 887 0.28 32.52 -28.60
N THR A 888 0.53 32.53 -27.29
CA THR A 888 -0.45 33.01 -26.29
C THR A 888 0.13 34.01 -25.30
N ILE A 889 -0.62 35.06 -24.94
CA ILE A 889 -0.29 35.97 -23.84
C ILE A 889 -1.29 35.78 -22.70
N ILE A 890 -0.82 35.64 -21.46
CA ILE A 890 -1.65 35.59 -20.24
C ILE A 890 -1.24 36.77 -19.35
N ALA A 891 -2.18 37.62 -18.93
CA ALA A 891 -1.88 38.84 -18.17
C ALA A 891 -2.76 39.02 -16.91
N ALA A 892 -2.17 39.45 -15.79
CA ALA A 892 -2.87 39.83 -14.55
C ALA A 892 -2.31 41.10 -13.89
N ASN A 893 -1.69 41.98 -14.68
CA ASN A 893 -0.92 43.15 -14.22
C ASN A 893 -1.73 44.45 -14.16
N LYS A 894 -1.11 45.47 -13.57
CA LYS A 894 -1.62 46.84 -13.51
C LYS A 894 -1.00 47.73 -14.60
N LEU A 895 -1.85 48.38 -15.41
CA LEU A 895 -1.49 49.42 -16.38
C LEU A 895 -1.98 50.79 -15.86
N THR A 896 -1.04 51.68 -15.51
CA THR A 896 -1.37 52.87 -14.69
C THR A 896 -1.19 54.23 -15.36
N ASN A 897 -0.62 54.30 -16.57
CA ASN A 897 -0.37 55.54 -17.32
C ASN A 897 -1.14 55.52 -18.67
N PRO A 898 -1.56 56.67 -19.25
CA PRO A 898 -2.53 56.67 -20.33
C PRO A 898 -1.99 56.19 -21.68
N THR A 899 -0.69 55.94 -21.78
CA THR A 899 0.02 55.81 -23.05
C THR A 899 0.24 54.35 -23.43
N GLY A 900 -0.63 53.84 -24.31
CA GLY A 900 -0.45 52.70 -25.22
C GLY A 900 0.38 51.48 -24.76
N ALA A 901 -0.27 50.38 -24.37
CA ALA A 901 0.35 49.04 -24.41
C ALA A 901 -0.23 48.22 -25.58
N THR A 902 0.61 47.63 -26.43
CA THR A 902 0.17 46.75 -27.51
C THR A 902 0.58 45.31 -27.24
N PHE A 903 -0.41 44.43 -27.11
CA PHE A 903 -0.21 42.99 -27.00
C PHE A 903 -0.41 42.34 -28.36
N LYS A 904 0.60 41.62 -28.83
CA LYS A 904 0.53 40.88 -30.09
C LYS A 904 0.81 39.40 -29.85
N ALA A 905 -0.21 38.57 -30.06
CA ALA A 905 -0.13 37.12 -29.89
C ALA A 905 -0.66 36.42 -31.15
N ALA A 906 -0.09 35.27 -31.52
CA ALA A 906 -0.56 34.56 -32.71
C ALA A 906 -1.93 33.88 -32.54
N LYS A 907 -2.30 33.46 -31.32
CA LYS A 907 -3.54 32.71 -31.05
C LYS A 907 -4.54 33.46 -30.17
N ASN A 908 -4.19 33.80 -28.94
CA ASN A 908 -5.11 34.51 -28.03
C ASN A 908 -4.36 35.29 -26.94
N ILE A 909 -5.07 36.25 -26.36
CA ILE A 909 -4.63 37.04 -25.20
C ILE A 909 -5.67 36.83 -24.10
N LYS A 910 -5.24 36.35 -22.93
CA LYS A 910 -6.10 36.09 -21.78
C LYS A 910 -5.78 37.06 -20.64
N LEU A 911 -6.75 37.90 -20.29
CA LEU A 911 -6.65 38.81 -19.14
C LEU A 911 -7.34 38.14 -17.94
N ASN A 912 -6.55 37.73 -16.94
CA ASN A 912 -7.04 37.05 -15.74
C ASN A 912 -7.46 38.05 -14.65
N PRO A 913 -8.28 37.63 -13.66
CA PRO A 913 -8.60 38.44 -12.49
C PRO A 913 -7.34 38.97 -11.81
N GLY A 914 -7.32 40.27 -11.48
CA GLY A 914 -6.13 41.01 -11.03
C GLY A 914 -5.58 41.97 -12.08
N PHE A 915 -6.00 41.84 -13.34
CA PHE A 915 -5.70 42.84 -14.37
C PHE A 915 -6.43 44.16 -14.09
N GLU A 916 -5.68 45.24 -13.96
CA GLU A 916 -6.18 46.57 -13.57
C GLU A 916 -5.74 47.64 -14.58
N VAL A 917 -6.67 48.45 -15.09
CA VAL A 917 -6.37 49.54 -16.03
C VAL A 917 -6.92 50.87 -15.49
N LYS A 918 -6.05 51.89 -15.38
CA LYS A 918 -6.47 53.22 -14.93
C LYS A 918 -7.25 53.96 -16.03
N ALA A 919 -8.26 54.74 -15.64
CA ALA A 919 -9.05 55.57 -16.56
C ALA A 919 -8.15 56.47 -17.43
N GLY A 920 -8.36 56.44 -18.75
CA GLY A 920 -7.55 57.15 -19.74
C GLY A 920 -6.41 56.34 -20.36
N ALA A 921 -6.12 55.13 -19.85
CA ALA A 921 -5.14 54.23 -20.48
C ALA A 921 -5.65 53.59 -21.75
N VAL A 922 -4.86 53.75 -22.82
CA VAL A 922 -5.07 53.11 -24.10
C VAL A 922 -4.25 51.81 -24.14
N PHE A 923 -4.90 50.70 -24.44
CA PHE A 923 -4.21 49.47 -24.83
C PHE A 923 -4.81 48.94 -26.13
N SER A 924 -3.97 48.29 -26.93
CA SER A 924 -4.35 47.63 -28.16
C SER A 924 -4.00 46.15 -28.06
N ALA A 925 -4.89 45.28 -28.51
CA ALA A 925 -4.66 43.85 -28.56
C ALA A 925 -4.86 43.40 -30.00
N THR A 926 -3.85 42.78 -30.59
CA THR A 926 -3.90 42.31 -31.97
C THR A 926 -3.52 40.84 -32.02
N ILE A 927 -4.37 40.02 -32.63
CA ILE A 927 -4.03 38.62 -32.90
C ILE A 927 -3.31 38.57 -34.24
N GLY A 928 -2.03 38.22 -34.20
CA GLY A 928 -1.14 38.11 -35.35
C GLY A 928 0.19 37.51 -34.93
N GLY A 929 0.83 36.75 -35.82
CA GLY A 929 2.10 36.08 -35.54
C GLY A 929 3.21 37.03 -35.08
N CYS A 930 4.19 36.50 -34.33
CA CYS A 930 5.46 37.22 -34.11
C CYS A 930 6.00 37.64 -35.50
N PRO A 931 6.49 38.88 -35.67
CA PRO A 931 7.33 39.22 -36.82
C PRO A 931 8.51 38.27 -36.94
#